data_AF-A0A7W1JFD7-F1
#
_entry.id   AF-A0A7W1JFD7-F1
#
_cell.length_a   1.000
_cell.length_b   1.000
_cell.length_c   1.000
_cell.angle_alpha   90.00
_cell.angle_beta   90.00
_cell.angle_gamma   90.00
#
_symmetry.space_group_name_H-M   'P 1'
#
loop_
_entity.id
_entity.type
_entity.pdbx_description
1 polymer ?
#
loop_
_entity_poly.entity_id
_entity_poly.type
_entity_poly.pdbx_seq_one_letter_code
_entity_poly.pdbx_strand_id
1 'polypeptide(L)'
;MQTTIGFEAEQGFSAAPMVISSEASASGGAYIASNIRTAGSATFNIDLATDGNYVIWSRVLAPSNENDSFYVSVDGGPEDVYDVAYNTWSDSWQWTRVNGRADEQIPLTLNPRIFELSAGAHQIVFRARDPDTKLDRLIITNDLSFVPDDSGPTPTPPPPPVAGRQFYVAPQGRPNGDGSTTNPWDLTTAMNHPAALKPGDTILLRGGTYRLDTSAEPDTSYWSVTGTAASPITVRAYPGERAIIDIDYQVQVYGAFTRYIGLEIATLRTKKVFATGWAPDRPGEFAIMGDNLKVINCIFHDMMGTSAFASAENYEMYGNIMYYIGFIGLERSWGTTAYVQNISGRKDITDNLMFQQFSHNLQVYGSDAARIKDVYMEGNTIFNPASLGTNHGFNTVVWIGEQPAERVKFTDNYLYSPFADGSNAVFWGTGGVVNLDLTVTGNYVIGGAPAMRFGVWNPVTFTGNKLVGDIGLLWYEGTLPSSRQYTWDNNAYHKGEATPFTYSPNPLNFSGWKQATGLDSNSTFTAARPTGMKVFVRPNRYEAGRAHITVINWDNLNTVTVSLANTGLAVGQQFEIRDAQNYFGAPVLTGTYNGASVVLPLNLTAVSPILGAGLPINAGMVPPVHTPKEFNAFVVLPR
;
A
#
# COMPACT_ATOMS: atom_id res chain seq x y z
N MET A 1 -14.84 1.98 32.26
CA MET A 1 -15.74 2.87 31.49
C MET A 1 -16.52 1.99 30.54
N GLN A 2 -17.76 2.35 30.18
CA GLN A 2 -18.54 1.58 29.21
C GLN A 2 -18.00 1.89 27.80
N THR A 3 -17.72 0.85 27.02
CA THR A 3 -17.17 0.92 25.66
C THR A 3 -18.09 0.13 24.75
N THR A 4 -18.59 0.77 23.69
CA THR A 4 -19.40 0.15 22.64
C THR A 4 -18.94 0.70 21.29
N ILE A 5 -18.50 -0.17 20.39
CA ILE A 5 -17.96 0.19 19.06
C ILE A 5 -18.72 -0.61 18.01
N GLY A 6 -19.19 0.04 16.95
CA GLY A 6 -19.92 -0.60 15.86
C GLY A 6 -19.20 -0.45 14.51
N PHE A 7 -19.30 -1.47 13.66
CA PHE A 7 -18.74 -1.52 12.31
C PHE A 7 -19.75 -2.08 11.33
N GLU A 8 -19.72 -1.58 10.10
CA GLU A 8 -20.29 -2.31 8.96
C GLU A 8 -19.28 -3.41 8.57
N ALA A 9 -19.77 -4.60 8.20
CA ALA A 9 -18.91 -5.76 7.98
C ALA A 9 -17.97 -5.57 6.78
N GLU A 10 -18.42 -4.83 5.76
CA GLU A 10 -17.66 -4.45 4.57
C GLU A 10 -16.53 -3.45 4.83
N GLN A 11 -16.45 -2.89 6.05
CA GLN A 11 -15.29 -2.08 6.47
C GLN A 11 -14.10 -2.94 6.92
N GLY A 12 -14.30 -4.25 7.12
CA GLY A 12 -13.24 -5.19 7.44
C GLY A 12 -12.31 -5.45 6.24
N PHE A 13 -11.02 -5.67 6.51
CA PHE A 13 -10.07 -6.11 5.49
C PHE A 13 -10.45 -7.53 5.05
N SER A 14 -11.07 -7.65 3.88
CA SER A 14 -11.54 -8.93 3.35
C SER A 14 -10.44 -9.63 2.56
N ALA A 15 -10.17 -10.89 2.89
CA ALA A 15 -9.33 -11.79 2.12
C ALA A 15 -10.20 -12.75 1.32
N ALA A 16 -9.96 -12.83 0.01
CA ALA A 16 -10.68 -13.73 -0.88
C ALA A 16 -10.65 -15.18 -0.37
N PRO A 17 -11.69 -15.98 -0.60
CA PRO A 17 -12.94 -15.70 -1.31
C PRO A 17 -14.03 -14.94 -0.52
N MET A 18 -13.74 -14.30 0.61
CA MET A 18 -14.70 -13.40 1.26
C MET A 18 -14.92 -12.16 0.36
N VAL A 19 -16.17 -11.89 -0.02
CA VAL A 19 -16.53 -10.80 -0.92
C VAL A 19 -17.61 -9.92 -0.32
N ILE A 20 -17.58 -8.64 -0.67
CA ILE A 20 -18.63 -7.68 -0.37
C ILE A 20 -19.73 -7.83 -1.43
N SER A 21 -20.97 -8.00 -0.99
CA SER A 21 -22.17 -8.13 -1.84
C SER A 21 -23.22 -7.09 -1.46
N SER A 22 -23.92 -6.52 -2.44
CA SER A 22 -24.96 -5.52 -2.21
C SER A 22 -26.31 -6.17 -1.87
N GLU A 23 -26.97 -5.73 -0.81
CA GLU A 23 -28.34 -6.13 -0.46
C GLU A 23 -29.07 -4.98 0.25
N ALA A 24 -30.18 -4.52 -0.32
CA ALA A 24 -30.87 -3.31 0.16
C ALA A 24 -31.45 -3.43 1.59
N SER A 25 -31.67 -4.66 2.07
CA SER A 25 -32.13 -4.95 3.43
C SER A 25 -30.98 -5.03 4.46
N ALA A 26 -29.73 -5.09 4.00
CA ALA A 26 -28.55 -5.00 4.83
C ALA A 26 -28.34 -3.55 5.29
N SER A 27 -27.69 -3.36 6.43
CA SER A 27 -27.25 -2.03 6.84
C SER A 27 -26.20 -1.51 5.86
N GLY A 28 -26.20 -0.20 5.61
CA GLY A 28 -25.31 0.36 4.58
C GLY A 28 -25.57 -0.12 3.14
N GLY A 29 -26.51 -1.05 2.92
CA GLY A 29 -26.81 -1.66 1.62
C GLY A 29 -25.84 -2.76 1.18
N ALA A 30 -24.98 -3.28 2.07
CA ALA A 30 -23.99 -4.31 1.73
C ALA A 30 -23.75 -5.30 2.89
N TYR A 31 -23.18 -6.45 2.58
CA TYR A 31 -22.74 -7.45 3.54
C TYR A 31 -21.51 -8.20 3.01
N ILE A 32 -20.86 -8.99 3.85
CA ILE A 32 -19.81 -9.91 3.43
C ILE A 32 -20.25 -11.37 3.55
N ALA A 33 -19.81 -12.18 2.58
CA ALA A 33 -19.96 -13.62 2.62
C ALA A 33 -18.86 -14.28 1.77
N SER A 34 -18.61 -15.55 2.03
CA SER A 34 -17.78 -16.41 1.16
C SER A 34 -18.63 -17.54 0.64
N ASN A 35 -18.55 -17.83 -0.65
CA ASN A 35 -19.20 -18.99 -1.25
C ASN A 35 -18.37 -20.28 -1.12
N ILE A 36 -17.21 -20.23 -0.44
CA ILE A 36 -16.32 -21.38 -0.26
C ILE A 36 -16.23 -21.73 1.23
N ARG A 37 -16.64 -22.95 1.55
CA ARG A 37 -16.49 -23.57 2.88
C ARG A 37 -15.06 -23.39 3.39
N THR A 38 -14.91 -22.96 4.64
CA THR A 38 -13.62 -22.80 5.35
C THR A 38 -12.63 -21.80 4.73
N ALA A 39 -12.98 -21.05 3.68
CA ALA A 39 -12.06 -20.16 2.97
C ALA A 39 -12.62 -18.74 2.88
N GLY A 40 -11.72 -17.76 2.99
CA GLY A 40 -12.06 -16.34 2.97
C GLY A 40 -12.31 -15.82 4.38
N SER A 41 -11.81 -14.62 4.66
CA SER A 41 -11.93 -14.01 5.98
C SER A 41 -12.15 -12.51 5.88
N ALA A 42 -12.67 -11.92 6.95
CA ALA A 42 -12.68 -10.48 7.17
C ALA A 42 -12.04 -10.15 8.51
N THR A 43 -11.15 -9.17 8.48
CA THR A 43 -10.34 -8.75 9.63
C THR A 43 -10.74 -7.34 10.05
N PHE A 44 -11.14 -7.21 11.33
CA PHE A 44 -11.54 -5.97 11.97
C PHE A 44 -10.47 -5.56 12.98
N ASN A 45 -9.82 -4.42 12.73
CA ASN A 45 -8.88 -3.85 13.69
C ASN A 45 -9.65 -2.85 14.58
N ILE A 46 -9.62 -3.09 15.88
CA ILE A 46 -10.30 -2.25 16.89
C ILE A 46 -9.28 -1.69 17.87
N ASP A 47 -9.59 -0.58 18.51
CA ASP A 47 -8.79 0.00 19.59
C ASP A 47 -9.70 0.23 20.80
N LEU A 48 -9.41 -0.48 21.89
CA LEU A 48 -10.24 -0.51 23.10
C LEU A 48 -9.70 0.48 24.14
N ALA A 49 -10.58 1.35 24.65
CA ALA A 49 -10.18 2.37 25.62
C ALA A 49 -9.90 1.80 27.03
N THR A 50 -10.45 0.64 27.35
CA THR A 50 -10.30 -0.02 28.66
C THR A 50 -10.16 -1.51 28.51
N ASP A 51 -9.36 -2.12 29.36
CA ASP A 51 -9.34 -3.57 29.56
C ASP A 51 -10.66 -4.06 30.14
N GLY A 52 -11.02 -5.31 29.86
CA GLY A 52 -12.18 -5.96 30.44
C GLY A 52 -12.76 -7.09 29.61
N ASN A 53 -13.95 -7.52 30.02
CA ASN A 53 -14.71 -8.55 29.35
C ASN A 53 -15.61 -7.92 28.29
N TYR A 54 -15.46 -8.38 27.04
CA TYR A 54 -16.23 -7.91 25.90
C TYR A 54 -17.10 -9.03 25.34
N VAL A 55 -18.26 -8.63 24.81
CA VAL A 55 -19.08 -9.44 23.92
C VAL A 55 -19.12 -8.81 22.54
N ILE A 56 -19.31 -9.64 21.53
CA ILE A 56 -19.48 -9.22 20.15
C ILE A 56 -20.89 -9.60 19.73
N TRP A 57 -21.63 -8.63 19.23
CA TRP A 57 -22.89 -8.82 18.52
C TRP A 57 -22.63 -8.77 17.02
N SER A 58 -23.31 -9.62 16.27
CA SER A 58 -23.26 -9.63 14.81
C SER A 58 -24.66 -9.55 14.23
N ARG A 59 -24.85 -8.71 13.22
CA ARG A 59 -26.06 -8.73 12.38
C ARG A 59 -25.81 -9.69 11.24
N VAL A 60 -26.59 -10.77 11.20
CA VAL A 60 -26.36 -11.93 10.33
C VAL A 60 -27.65 -12.36 9.64
N LEU A 61 -27.51 -13.07 8.52
CA LEU A 61 -28.61 -13.73 7.83
C LEU A 61 -28.13 -15.13 7.44
N ALA A 62 -28.83 -16.13 7.97
CA ALA A 62 -28.51 -17.55 7.83
C ALA A 62 -29.82 -18.33 7.65
N PRO A 63 -30.18 -18.68 6.40
CA PRO A 63 -31.45 -19.36 6.09
C PRO A 63 -31.56 -20.79 6.62
N SER A 64 -30.44 -21.47 6.88
CA SER A 64 -30.40 -22.89 7.19
C SER A 64 -29.14 -23.31 7.95
N ASN A 65 -29.09 -24.56 8.41
CA ASN A 65 -27.90 -25.15 9.03
C ASN A 65 -26.75 -25.45 8.05
N GLU A 66 -26.88 -25.10 6.77
CA GLU A 66 -25.82 -25.24 5.76
C GLU A 66 -25.00 -23.95 5.58
N ASN A 67 -25.48 -22.83 6.15
CA ASN A 67 -24.94 -21.47 5.98
C ASN A 67 -25.07 -20.65 7.28
N ASP A 68 -24.64 -21.23 8.40
CA ASP A 68 -24.88 -20.68 9.73
C ASP A 68 -23.65 -20.53 10.61
N SER A 69 -22.42 -20.51 10.06
CA SER A 69 -21.25 -20.38 10.93
C SER A 69 -20.00 -19.71 10.34
N PHE A 70 -19.29 -19.05 11.26
CA PHE A 70 -17.93 -18.51 11.07
C PHE A 70 -16.96 -19.15 12.07
N TYR A 71 -15.68 -19.17 11.73
CA TYR A 71 -14.60 -19.22 12.70
C TYR A 71 -14.29 -17.80 13.18
N VAL A 72 -14.17 -17.60 14.48
CA VAL A 72 -13.84 -16.30 15.08
C VAL A 72 -12.60 -16.42 15.94
N SER A 73 -11.61 -15.56 15.71
CA SER A 73 -10.41 -15.46 16.55
C SER A 73 -10.08 -14.00 16.86
N VAL A 74 -9.29 -13.79 17.92
CA VAL A 74 -8.80 -12.48 18.33
C VAL A 74 -7.27 -12.55 18.51
N ASP A 75 -6.56 -11.56 18.00
CA ASP A 75 -5.10 -11.37 18.10
C ASP A 75 -4.25 -12.58 17.68
N GLY A 76 -4.70 -13.31 16.68
CA GLY A 76 -4.03 -14.53 16.21
C GLY A 76 -4.13 -15.71 17.19
N GLY A 77 -4.99 -15.61 18.21
CA GLY A 77 -5.34 -16.69 19.12
C GLY A 77 -6.16 -17.80 18.44
N PRO A 78 -6.50 -18.87 19.19
CA PRO A 78 -7.29 -19.98 18.67
C PRO A 78 -8.67 -19.53 18.18
N GLU A 79 -9.14 -20.16 17.11
CA GLU A 79 -10.47 -19.93 16.56
C GLU A 79 -11.53 -20.66 17.37
N ASP A 80 -12.67 -20.02 17.55
CA ASP A 80 -13.90 -20.66 18.02
C ASP A 80 -14.94 -20.71 16.89
N VAL A 81 -15.87 -21.67 16.97
CA VAL A 81 -16.96 -21.77 16.01
C VAL A 81 -18.13 -20.94 16.51
N TYR A 82 -18.41 -19.87 15.79
CA TYR A 82 -19.57 -19.03 16.00
C TYR A 82 -20.74 -19.55 15.18
N ASP A 83 -21.72 -20.14 15.86
CA ASP A 83 -22.99 -20.57 15.27
C ASP A 83 -23.99 -19.42 15.22
N VAL A 84 -24.11 -18.76 14.07
CA VAL A 84 -24.74 -17.43 13.97
C VAL A 84 -26.26 -17.46 14.15
N ALA A 85 -26.92 -18.60 13.93
CA ALA A 85 -28.38 -18.75 14.00
C ALA A 85 -28.84 -20.16 14.43
N TYR A 86 -28.06 -20.85 15.26
CA TYR A 86 -28.41 -22.23 15.69
C TYR A 86 -29.82 -22.29 16.31
N ASN A 87 -30.70 -23.10 15.71
CA ASN A 87 -32.13 -23.23 16.05
C ASN A 87 -32.99 -21.95 15.85
N THR A 88 -32.46 -20.92 15.20
CA THR A 88 -33.15 -19.64 14.92
C THR A 88 -32.92 -19.15 13.48
N TRP A 89 -32.63 -20.06 12.54
CA TRP A 89 -32.42 -19.74 11.12
C TRP A 89 -33.57 -18.93 10.52
N SER A 90 -33.21 -17.98 9.65
CA SER A 90 -34.14 -17.02 9.07
C SER A 90 -33.58 -16.41 7.78
N ASP A 91 -34.48 -16.14 6.83
CA ASP A 91 -34.20 -15.33 5.64
C ASP A 91 -34.18 -13.82 5.94
N SER A 92 -34.37 -13.43 7.19
CA SER A 92 -34.29 -12.04 7.65
C SER A 92 -33.03 -11.80 8.46
N TRP A 93 -32.47 -10.59 8.31
CA TRP A 93 -31.38 -10.12 9.17
C TRP A 93 -31.78 -10.18 10.64
N GLN A 94 -30.90 -10.71 11.47
CA GLN A 94 -31.08 -10.83 12.90
C GLN A 94 -29.78 -10.52 13.65
N TRP A 95 -29.91 -9.95 14.84
CA TRP A 95 -28.78 -9.76 15.74
C TRP A 95 -28.60 -10.99 16.60
N THR A 96 -27.40 -11.56 16.57
CA THR A 96 -26.99 -12.66 17.45
C THR A 96 -25.66 -12.33 18.12
N ARG A 97 -25.45 -12.90 19.31
CA ARG A 97 -24.17 -12.76 20.03
C ARG A 97 -23.23 -13.83 19.56
N VAL A 98 -21.97 -13.44 19.34
CA VAL A 98 -20.88 -14.38 19.13
C VAL A 98 -20.86 -15.37 20.28
N ASN A 99 -21.03 -16.63 19.91
CA ASN A 99 -20.95 -17.80 20.78
C ASN A 99 -19.75 -18.66 20.35
N GLY A 100 -19.57 -19.79 20.99
CA GLY A 100 -18.46 -20.70 20.77
C GLY A 100 -18.79 -22.14 21.13
N ARG A 101 -17.94 -23.06 20.69
CA ARG A 101 -18.01 -24.50 20.95
C ARG A 101 -16.93 -25.00 21.91
N ALA A 102 -16.02 -24.15 22.39
CA ALA A 102 -14.94 -24.48 23.34
C ALA A 102 -14.16 -25.77 22.98
N ASP A 103 -13.85 -25.96 21.69
CA ASP A 103 -13.22 -27.17 21.13
C ASP A 103 -14.04 -28.47 21.20
N GLU A 104 -15.22 -28.47 21.84
CA GLU A 104 -16.07 -29.66 22.02
C GLU A 104 -16.96 -29.98 20.81
N GLN A 105 -16.88 -29.18 19.74
CA GLN A 105 -17.72 -29.28 18.52
C GLN A 105 -19.24 -29.25 18.77
N ILE A 106 -19.70 -28.98 20.00
CA ILE A 106 -21.10 -28.84 20.37
C ILE A 106 -21.50 -27.35 20.27
N PRO A 107 -22.53 -26.99 19.50
CA PRO A 107 -23.01 -25.61 19.40
C PRO A 107 -23.38 -25.00 20.75
N LEU A 108 -23.10 -23.71 20.92
CA LEU A 108 -23.47 -22.89 22.09
C LEU A 108 -22.82 -23.29 23.43
N THR A 109 -21.73 -24.08 23.44
CA THR A 109 -20.97 -24.38 24.67
C THR A 109 -20.51 -23.11 25.39
N LEU A 110 -20.10 -22.08 24.65
CA LEU A 110 -19.83 -20.74 25.16
C LEU A 110 -20.88 -19.78 24.62
N ASN A 111 -21.89 -19.43 25.41
CA ASN A 111 -22.99 -18.59 24.95
C ASN A 111 -23.42 -17.56 26.02
N PRO A 112 -22.96 -16.29 25.92
CA PRO A 112 -22.08 -15.75 24.87
C PRO A 112 -20.62 -16.19 25.02
N ARG A 113 -19.84 -16.08 23.94
CA ARG A 113 -18.37 -16.12 24.02
C ARG A 113 -17.91 -14.80 24.63
N ILE A 114 -17.26 -14.87 25.78
CA ILE A 114 -16.62 -13.73 26.43
C ILE A 114 -15.18 -13.60 25.93
N PHE A 115 -14.80 -12.38 25.54
CA PHE A 115 -13.45 -12.04 25.14
C PHE A 115 -12.81 -11.18 26.23
N GLU A 116 -11.77 -11.68 26.88
CA GLU A 116 -10.96 -10.92 27.82
C GLU A 116 -9.94 -10.10 27.02
N LEU A 117 -10.18 -8.81 26.86
CA LEU A 117 -9.38 -7.93 26.00
C LEU A 117 -8.74 -6.82 26.85
N SER A 118 -7.49 -6.49 26.54
CA SER A 118 -6.79 -5.36 27.13
C SER A 118 -7.28 -4.02 26.56
N ALA A 119 -6.89 -2.91 27.18
CA ALA A 119 -6.93 -1.63 26.47
C ALA A 119 -5.87 -1.63 25.36
N GLY A 120 -6.18 -1.03 24.21
CA GLY A 120 -5.29 -0.93 23.06
C GLY A 120 -5.81 -1.65 21.82
N ALA A 121 -4.93 -1.81 20.84
CA ALA A 121 -5.26 -2.37 19.55
C ALA A 121 -5.48 -3.89 19.61
N HIS A 122 -6.57 -4.34 18.99
CA HIS A 122 -6.92 -5.74 18.84
C HIS A 122 -7.34 -6.05 17.41
N GLN A 123 -7.12 -7.28 16.97
CA GLN A 123 -7.54 -7.78 15.67
C GLN A 123 -8.56 -8.90 15.84
N ILE A 124 -9.78 -8.70 15.36
CA ILE A 124 -10.84 -9.71 15.35
C ILE A 124 -10.96 -10.25 13.92
N VAL A 125 -10.90 -11.56 13.75
CA VAL A 125 -10.99 -12.21 12.43
C VAL A 125 -12.24 -13.08 12.39
N PHE A 126 -13.07 -12.86 11.37
CA PHE A 126 -14.16 -13.76 10.99
C PHE A 126 -13.74 -14.50 9.72
N ARG A 127 -13.49 -15.80 9.82
CA ARG A 127 -13.21 -16.66 8.67
C ARG A 127 -14.44 -17.50 8.36
N ALA A 128 -14.80 -17.64 7.09
CA ALA A 128 -15.93 -18.46 6.71
C ALA A 128 -15.73 -19.89 7.22
N ARG A 129 -16.77 -20.48 7.82
CA ARG A 129 -16.81 -21.92 8.11
C ARG A 129 -17.80 -22.58 7.16
N ASP A 130 -19.04 -22.09 7.15
CA ASP A 130 -20.08 -22.50 6.20
C ASP A 130 -20.24 -21.48 5.07
N PRO A 131 -20.38 -21.94 3.82
CA PRO A 131 -20.54 -21.05 2.67
C PRO A 131 -21.84 -20.25 2.78
N ASP A 132 -21.84 -19.05 2.23
CA ASP A 132 -22.99 -18.14 2.13
C ASP A 132 -23.61 -17.71 3.47
N THR A 133 -22.92 -17.96 4.58
CA THR A 133 -23.23 -17.31 5.87
C THR A 133 -22.99 -15.80 5.71
N LYS A 134 -24.01 -14.98 5.92
CA LYS A 134 -23.92 -13.52 5.69
C LYS A 134 -23.65 -12.75 6.98
N LEU A 135 -22.70 -11.82 6.93
CA LEU A 135 -22.38 -10.89 8.01
C LEU A 135 -22.53 -9.44 7.52
N ASP A 136 -23.33 -8.65 8.22
CA ASP A 136 -23.68 -7.27 7.85
C ASP A 136 -23.09 -6.24 8.81
N ARG A 137 -23.18 -6.48 10.13
CA ARG A 137 -22.64 -5.55 11.14
C ARG A 137 -22.01 -6.26 12.32
N LEU A 138 -21.13 -5.53 13.00
CA LEU A 138 -20.54 -5.94 14.28
C LEU A 138 -20.73 -4.84 15.33
N ILE A 139 -21.00 -5.23 16.57
CA ILE A 139 -20.92 -4.35 17.75
C ILE A 139 -20.10 -5.04 18.83
N ILE A 140 -19.01 -4.41 19.27
CA ILE A 140 -18.13 -4.88 20.33
C ILE A 140 -18.41 -4.03 21.57
N THR A 141 -18.77 -4.64 22.70
CA THR A 141 -19.07 -3.89 23.92
C THR A 141 -18.66 -4.61 25.20
N ASN A 142 -18.25 -3.84 26.21
CA ASN A 142 -18.03 -4.35 27.57
C ASN A 142 -19.28 -4.20 28.46
N ASP A 143 -20.38 -3.72 27.91
CA ASP A 143 -21.71 -3.89 28.51
C ASP A 143 -22.27 -5.26 28.12
N LEU A 144 -22.03 -6.23 28.98
CA LEU A 144 -22.47 -7.62 28.79
C LEU A 144 -24.00 -7.76 28.73
N SER A 145 -24.75 -6.73 29.15
CA SER A 145 -26.21 -6.67 29.10
C SER A 145 -26.77 -5.95 27.87
N PHE A 146 -25.90 -5.39 27.02
CA PHE A 146 -26.29 -4.67 25.82
C PHE A 146 -27.10 -5.56 24.86
N VAL A 147 -28.17 -4.99 24.30
CA VAL A 147 -28.99 -5.60 23.24
C VAL A 147 -29.12 -4.59 22.10
N PRO A 148 -28.65 -4.91 20.88
CA PRO A 148 -28.78 -4.03 19.73
C PRO A 148 -30.21 -3.97 19.20
N ASP A 149 -30.56 -2.85 18.57
CA ASP A 149 -31.73 -2.73 17.70
C ASP A 149 -31.30 -2.37 16.27
N ASP A 150 -32.22 -2.45 15.30
CA ASP A 150 -31.95 -2.08 13.91
C ASP A 150 -31.86 -0.56 13.69
N SER A 151 -32.28 0.23 14.68
CA SER A 151 -31.93 1.64 14.81
C SER A 151 -30.58 1.85 15.50
N GLY A 152 -29.82 0.76 15.71
CA GLY A 152 -28.75 0.62 16.70
C GLY A 152 -27.75 1.74 16.60
N PRO A 153 -27.00 2.02 17.69
CA PRO A 153 -26.18 3.23 17.79
C PRO A 153 -25.51 3.50 16.45
N THR A 154 -25.95 4.56 15.76
CA THR A 154 -25.21 5.11 14.61
C THR A 154 -23.77 5.08 15.03
N PRO A 155 -22.86 4.44 14.27
CA PRO A 155 -21.51 4.14 14.72
C PRO A 155 -21.01 5.33 15.51
N THR A 156 -21.06 5.25 16.83
CA THR A 156 -20.46 6.30 17.62
C THR A 156 -19.00 6.07 17.32
N PRO A 157 -18.30 7.07 16.75
CA PRO A 157 -16.86 7.00 16.72
C PRO A 157 -16.43 6.57 18.13
N PRO A 158 -15.36 5.77 18.29
CA PRO A 158 -14.74 5.62 19.61
C PRO A 158 -14.75 7.01 20.26
N PRO A 159 -15.13 7.15 21.56
CA PRO A 159 -15.38 8.45 22.19
C PRO A 159 -14.32 9.39 21.67
N PRO A 160 -14.70 10.45 20.90
CA PRO A 160 -13.81 11.07 19.91
C PRO A 160 -12.47 11.22 20.59
N PRO A 161 -11.42 10.49 20.14
CA PRO A 161 -10.21 10.29 20.93
C PRO A 161 -9.81 11.66 21.40
N VAL A 162 -9.97 11.98 22.70
CA VAL A 162 -10.20 13.36 23.20
C VAL A 162 -9.45 14.29 22.29
N ALA A 163 -10.15 14.93 21.33
CA ALA A 163 -9.52 15.38 20.08
C ALA A 163 -8.19 16.01 20.43
N GLY A 164 -7.10 15.29 20.12
CA GLY A 164 -5.79 15.71 20.57
C GLY A 164 -5.61 17.13 20.10
N ARG A 165 -4.96 17.94 20.94
CA ARG A 165 -4.81 19.37 20.66
C ARG A 165 -4.23 19.54 19.27
N GLN A 166 -4.75 20.54 18.58
CA GLN A 166 -4.23 20.93 17.29
C GLN A 166 -3.17 22.01 17.51
N PHE A 167 -1.98 21.74 17.02
CA PHE A 167 -0.89 22.70 16.96
C PHE A 167 -0.64 23.10 15.52
N TYR A 168 -0.31 24.36 15.31
CA TYR A 168 -0.10 24.96 14.01
C TYR A 168 1.39 25.22 13.79
N VAL A 169 1.84 24.84 12.61
CA VAL A 169 3.18 25.09 12.12
C VAL A 169 3.03 25.93 10.86
N ALA A 170 3.86 26.94 10.69
CA ALA A 170 3.83 27.80 9.50
C ALA A 170 5.25 28.09 9.01
N PRO A 171 5.46 28.42 7.72
CA PRO A 171 6.78 28.78 7.19
C PRO A 171 7.45 29.93 7.96
N GLN A 172 6.65 30.86 8.46
CA GLN A 172 7.04 32.01 9.29
C GLN A 172 6.88 31.78 10.79
N GLY A 173 6.66 30.53 11.21
CA GLY A 173 6.61 30.15 12.61
C GLY A 173 7.92 30.44 13.33
N ARG A 174 7.91 30.34 14.66
CA ARG A 174 9.06 30.70 15.48
C ARG A 174 9.42 29.62 16.49
N PRO A 175 10.68 29.56 16.95
CA PRO A 175 11.08 28.58 17.96
C PRO A 175 10.40 28.78 19.31
N ASN A 176 10.01 30.03 19.60
CA ASN A 176 9.28 30.42 20.79
C ASN A 176 7.77 30.57 20.56
N GLY A 177 7.25 30.01 19.46
CA GLY A 177 5.81 29.86 19.24
C GLY A 177 5.17 28.99 20.32
N ASP A 178 3.85 29.13 20.51
CA ASP A 178 3.06 28.24 21.38
C ASP A 178 2.27 27.18 20.58
N GLY A 179 2.41 27.19 19.26
CA GLY A 179 1.72 26.29 18.34
C GLY A 179 0.25 26.67 18.14
N SER A 180 -0.19 27.86 18.56
CA SER A 180 -1.51 28.40 18.18
C SER A 180 -1.52 28.93 16.74
N THR A 181 -2.71 29.21 16.19
CA THR A 181 -2.83 29.86 14.87
C THR A 181 -2.19 31.25 14.81
N THR A 182 -2.16 31.97 15.94
CA THR A 182 -1.60 33.34 16.03
C THR A 182 -0.11 33.37 16.34
N ASN A 183 0.42 32.31 16.93
CA ASN A 183 1.84 32.18 17.26
C ASN A 183 2.35 30.76 16.97
N PRO A 184 2.37 30.36 15.69
CA PRO A 184 2.68 28.99 15.27
C PRO A 184 4.16 28.65 15.52
N TRP A 185 4.43 27.36 15.70
CA TRP A 185 5.81 26.85 15.70
C TRP A 185 6.42 26.92 14.30
N ASP A 186 7.74 27.06 14.23
CA ASP A 186 8.47 26.64 13.04
C ASP A 186 8.53 25.10 12.95
N LEU A 187 8.89 24.59 11.78
CA LEU A 187 8.91 23.15 11.52
C LEU A 187 9.90 22.42 12.42
N THR A 188 11.11 22.94 12.58
CA THR A 188 12.16 22.33 13.41
C THR A 188 11.69 22.16 14.86
N THR A 189 11.06 23.18 15.43
CA THR A 189 10.52 23.14 16.79
C THR A 189 9.43 22.10 16.92
N ALA A 190 8.47 22.10 16.00
CA ALA A 190 7.38 21.12 16.01
C ALA A 190 7.90 19.66 15.88
N MET A 191 8.91 19.44 15.03
CA MET A 191 9.48 18.11 14.80
C MET A 191 10.42 17.63 15.91
N ASN A 192 10.93 18.54 16.75
CA ASN A 192 11.69 18.24 17.96
C ASN A 192 10.82 17.83 19.17
N HIS A 193 9.52 17.61 18.95
CA HIS A 193 8.55 17.18 19.97
C HIS A 193 8.49 18.16 21.17
N PRO A 194 7.91 19.36 20.99
CA PRO A 194 7.75 20.33 22.07
C PRO A 194 7.05 19.72 23.27
N ALA A 195 7.40 20.15 24.49
CA ALA A 195 6.81 19.60 25.71
C ALA A 195 5.28 19.78 25.81
N ALA A 196 4.68 20.70 25.04
CA ALA A 196 3.24 20.88 24.95
C ALA A 196 2.53 19.81 24.12
N LEU A 197 3.24 19.18 23.17
CA LEU A 197 2.76 18.09 22.33
C LEU A 197 2.64 16.80 23.16
N LYS A 198 1.51 16.10 23.00
CA LYS A 198 1.17 14.86 23.70
C LYS A 198 0.67 13.80 22.71
N PRO A 199 0.78 12.50 23.06
CA PRO A 199 0.14 11.43 22.31
C PRO A 199 -1.33 11.73 22.00
N GLY A 200 -1.74 11.49 20.75
CA GLY A 200 -3.08 11.80 20.22
C GLY A 200 -3.21 13.18 19.57
N ASP A 201 -2.28 14.11 19.84
CA ASP A 201 -2.31 15.46 19.27
C ASP A 201 -2.07 15.47 17.75
N THR A 202 -2.45 16.59 17.12
CA THR A 202 -2.24 16.82 15.69
C THR A 202 -1.40 18.06 15.45
N ILE A 203 -0.35 17.92 14.65
CA ILE A 203 0.43 19.02 14.07
C ILE A 203 -0.12 19.32 12.68
N LEU A 204 -0.63 20.53 12.48
CA LEU A 204 -1.17 21.06 11.23
C LEU A 204 -0.17 22.02 10.58
N LEU A 205 0.41 21.62 9.46
CA LEU A 205 1.30 22.46 8.66
C LEU A 205 0.47 23.34 7.73
N ARG A 206 0.58 24.65 7.90
CA ARG A 206 0.00 25.66 7.00
C ARG A 206 0.67 25.65 5.63
N GLY A 207 -0.01 26.19 4.64
CA GLY A 207 0.47 26.28 3.27
C GLY A 207 1.73 27.14 3.14
N GLY A 208 2.60 26.72 2.22
CA GLY A 208 3.86 27.39 1.91
C GLY A 208 5.06 26.45 2.00
N THR A 209 6.25 27.01 1.80
CA THR A 209 7.51 26.26 1.74
C THR A 209 8.28 26.38 3.05
N TYR A 210 8.53 25.25 3.69
CA TYR A 210 9.36 25.09 4.89
C TYR A 210 10.77 24.71 4.47
N ARG A 211 11.73 25.61 4.68
CA ARG A 211 13.14 25.36 4.37
C ARG A 211 13.84 24.85 5.63
N LEU A 212 14.44 23.66 5.54
CA LEU A 212 15.17 23.05 6.66
C LEU A 212 16.64 23.50 6.74
N ASP A 213 17.15 24.13 5.69
CA ASP A 213 18.51 24.65 5.64
C ASP A 213 18.51 26.19 5.64
N THR A 214 19.12 26.77 6.68
CA THR A 214 19.39 28.21 6.82
C THR A 214 20.89 28.51 6.94
N SER A 215 21.76 27.52 6.73
CA SER A 215 23.20 27.63 6.91
C SER A 215 23.92 27.52 5.55
N ALA A 216 25.23 27.79 5.52
CA ALA A 216 26.00 27.67 4.28
C ALA A 216 26.32 26.20 3.91
N GLU A 217 26.10 25.26 4.84
CA GLU A 217 26.42 23.85 4.70
C GLU A 217 25.17 22.96 4.91
N PRO A 218 25.01 21.87 4.14
CA PRO A 218 23.89 20.94 4.29
C PRO A 218 23.89 20.26 5.67
N ASP A 219 22.78 20.35 6.40
CA ASP A 219 22.59 19.70 7.71
C ASP A 219 21.46 18.65 7.67
N THR A 220 21.57 17.64 8.53
CA THR A 220 20.55 16.61 8.73
C THR A 220 19.49 17.11 9.71
N SER A 221 18.23 17.11 9.29
CA SER A 221 17.10 17.39 10.18
C SER A 221 16.64 16.13 10.89
N TYR A 222 16.58 16.17 12.22
CA TYR A 222 16.16 15.05 13.05
C TYR A 222 14.74 15.26 13.57
N TRP A 223 13.84 14.32 13.30
CA TRP A 223 12.44 14.39 13.73
C TRP A 223 12.16 13.34 14.81
N SER A 224 11.63 13.77 15.95
CA SER A 224 11.47 12.94 17.16
C SER A 224 10.01 12.85 17.66
N VAL A 225 9.05 13.34 16.87
CA VAL A 225 7.62 13.30 17.19
C VAL A 225 7.18 11.88 17.51
N THR A 226 6.68 11.65 18.72
CA THR A 226 6.41 10.31 19.26
C THR A 226 5.06 10.25 19.94
N GLY A 227 4.13 9.45 19.39
CA GLY A 227 2.87 9.13 20.04
C GLY A 227 2.96 7.86 20.89
N THR A 228 1.83 7.21 21.09
CA THR A 228 1.73 5.85 21.64
C THR A 228 0.88 4.98 20.72
N ALA A 229 0.92 3.66 20.89
CA ALA A 229 0.06 2.74 20.14
C ALA A 229 -1.43 3.10 20.22
N ALA A 230 -1.93 3.43 21.43
CA ALA A 230 -3.31 3.82 21.69
C ALA A 230 -3.62 5.29 21.30
N SER A 231 -2.61 6.12 21.08
CA SER A 231 -2.79 7.55 20.78
C SER A 231 -1.64 8.06 19.92
N PRO A 232 -1.59 7.68 18.63
CA PRO A 232 -0.55 8.13 17.73
C PRO A 232 -0.67 9.63 17.47
N ILE A 233 0.46 10.32 17.26
CA ILE A 233 0.45 11.72 16.84
C ILE A 233 0.25 11.79 15.33
N THR A 234 -0.52 12.78 14.86
CA THR A 234 -0.69 13.04 13.43
C THR A 234 0.04 14.32 13.04
N VAL A 235 0.94 14.24 12.06
CA VAL A 235 1.57 15.38 11.40
C VAL A 235 0.98 15.47 9.99
N ARG A 236 0.29 16.56 9.66
CA ARG A 236 -0.38 16.66 8.37
C ARG A 236 -0.39 18.06 7.79
N ALA A 237 -0.55 18.15 6.48
CA ALA A 237 -0.91 19.41 5.84
C ALA A 237 -2.29 19.86 6.34
N TYR A 238 -2.45 21.17 6.51
CA TYR A 238 -3.74 21.78 6.78
C TYR A 238 -4.69 21.51 5.60
N PRO A 239 -5.93 21.05 5.82
CA PRO A 239 -6.85 20.70 4.74
C PRO A 239 -7.00 21.81 3.70
N GLY A 240 -6.85 21.46 2.43
CA GLY A 240 -6.94 22.40 1.30
C GLY A 240 -5.70 23.28 1.09
N GLU A 241 -4.71 23.23 1.97
CA GLU A 241 -3.44 23.95 1.84
C GLU A 241 -2.31 23.02 1.40
N ARG A 242 -1.30 23.58 0.73
CA ARG A 242 -0.12 22.84 0.24
C ARG A 242 1.09 23.19 1.10
N ALA A 243 1.49 22.27 1.97
CA ALA A 243 2.70 22.37 2.79
C ALA A 243 3.86 21.65 2.10
N ILE A 244 4.87 22.41 1.67
CA ILE A 244 6.03 21.91 0.93
C ILE A 244 7.24 21.93 1.86
N ILE A 245 7.80 20.77 2.17
CA ILE A 245 9.02 20.64 2.98
C ILE A 245 10.19 20.53 2.00
N ASP A 246 10.98 21.60 1.91
CA ASP A 246 12.15 21.71 1.05
C ASP A 246 13.38 21.16 1.78
N ILE A 247 13.83 19.97 1.36
CA ILE A 247 14.91 19.21 1.97
C ILE A 247 16.16 19.25 1.09
N ASP A 248 17.24 19.87 1.55
CA ASP A 248 18.47 19.98 0.75
C ASP A 248 19.45 18.81 0.98
N TYR A 249 19.33 18.08 2.10
CA TYR A 249 20.26 16.98 2.43
C TYR A 249 19.61 15.73 3.04
N GLN A 250 19.15 15.76 4.29
CA GLN A 250 18.51 14.59 4.89
C GLN A 250 17.53 14.97 5.98
N VAL A 251 16.39 14.29 6.01
CA VAL A 251 15.48 14.22 7.15
C VAL A 251 15.53 12.81 7.70
N GLN A 252 15.93 12.66 8.96
CA GLN A 252 15.88 11.38 9.67
C GLN A 252 14.77 11.39 10.72
N VAL A 253 13.83 10.46 10.56
CA VAL A 253 12.66 10.34 11.44
C VAL A 253 12.90 9.24 12.47
N TYR A 254 13.20 9.64 13.70
CA TYR A 254 13.49 8.77 14.85
C TYR A 254 12.31 8.58 15.79
N GLY A 255 11.29 9.43 15.71
CA GLY A 255 10.09 9.30 16.53
C GLY A 255 9.32 8.00 16.27
N ALA A 256 8.32 7.70 17.09
CA ALA A 256 7.51 6.48 16.98
C ALA A 256 6.00 6.73 17.07
N PHE A 257 5.17 5.81 16.55
CA PHE A 257 3.70 5.94 16.60
C PHE A 257 3.20 7.29 16.04
N THR A 258 3.73 7.69 14.89
CA THR A 258 3.44 8.97 14.24
C THR A 258 2.99 8.75 12.80
N ARG A 259 1.96 9.50 12.40
CA ARG A 259 1.39 9.47 11.06
C ARG A 259 1.72 10.77 10.33
N TYR A 260 2.43 10.69 9.22
CA TYR A 260 2.71 11.80 8.31
C TYR A 260 1.72 11.75 7.15
N ILE A 261 0.83 12.74 7.03
CA ILE A 261 -0.32 12.67 6.11
C ILE A 261 -0.37 13.88 5.17
N GLY A 262 -0.41 13.62 3.87
CA GLY A 262 -0.71 14.65 2.85
C GLY A 262 0.35 15.76 2.75
N LEU A 263 1.58 15.47 3.13
CA LEU A 263 2.72 16.39 3.02
C LEU A 263 3.31 16.33 1.60
N GLU A 264 3.85 17.45 1.12
CA GLU A 264 4.76 17.45 -0.01
C GLU A 264 6.19 17.60 0.49
N ILE A 265 7.08 16.71 0.05
CA ILE A 265 8.49 16.75 0.40
C ILE A 265 9.27 16.71 -0.91
N ALA A 266 10.20 17.66 -1.08
CA ALA A 266 11.00 17.78 -2.30
C ALA A 266 12.35 18.43 -2.03
N THR A 267 13.29 18.34 -2.99
CA THR A 267 14.49 19.16 -3.01
C THR A 267 14.39 20.18 -4.14
N LEU A 268 14.14 21.44 -3.79
CA LEU A 268 13.88 22.50 -4.77
C LEU A 268 15.14 23.25 -5.22
N ARG A 269 16.24 23.17 -4.45
CA ARG A 269 17.44 24.00 -4.63
C ARG A 269 18.68 23.24 -5.10
N THR A 270 18.83 21.97 -4.73
CA THR A 270 20.03 21.18 -5.07
C THR A 270 20.07 20.77 -6.55
N LYS A 271 21.27 20.62 -7.10
CA LYS A 271 21.49 20.10 -8.46
C LYS A 271 21.10 18.62 -8.56
N LYS A 272 20.86 18.13 -9.79
CA LYS A 272 20.54 16.72 -10.08
C LYS A 272 21.67 15.95 -10.73
N VAL A 273 22.77 16.62 -11.08
CA VAL A 273 23.93 16.05 -11.75
C VAL A 273 25.17 16.39 -10.95
N PHE A 274 25.97 15.36 -10.64
CA PHE A 274 27.15 15.46 -9.80
C PHE A 274 28.38 14.92 -10.54
N ALA A 275 29.51 15.61 -10.40
CA ALA A 275 30.78 15.23 -11.02
C ALA A 275 31.52 14.11 -10.27
N THR A 276 30.98 13.67 -9.13
CA THR A 276 31.45 12.54 -8.32
C THR A 276 30.31 11.52 -8.19
N GLY A 277 30.62 10.30 -7.75
CA GLY A 277 29.62 9.26 -7.51
C GLY A 277 28.75 9.59 -6.29
N TRP A 278 28.99 8.92 -5.17
CA TRP A 278 28.32 9.22 -3.90
C TRP A 278 28.82 10.58 -3.35
N ALA A 279 28.11 11.66 -3.69
CA ALA A 279 28.53 13.03 -3.42
C ALA A 279 27.96 13.57 -2.07
N PRO A 280 28.73 14.35 -1.29
CA PRO A 280 28.26 14.93 -0.03
C PRO A 280 27.21 16.04 -0.21
N ASP A 281 27.10 16.65 -1.40
CA ASP A 281 26.15 17.71 -1.77
C ASP A 281 24.90 17.21 -2.51
N ARG A 282 24.61 15.91 -2.41
CA ARG A 282 23.48 15.24 -3.05
C ARG A 282 22.11 15.75 -2.59
N PRO A 283 21.02 15.49 -3.35
CA PRO A 283 19.67 15.91 -2.97
C PRO A 283 19.17 15.24 -1.68
N GLY A 284 18.08 15.78 -1.14
CA GLY A 284 17.46 15.36 0.11
C GLY A 284 17.02 13.90 0.17
N GLU A 285 17.22 13.22 1.31
CA GLU A 285 16.61 11.92 1.60
C GLU A 285 15.61 12.02 2.76
N PHE A 286 14.45 11.38 2.63
CA PHE A 286 13.50 11.20 3.74
C PHE A 286 13.65 9.79 4.33
N ALA A 287 14.36 9.69 5.45
CA ALA A 287 14.81 8.43 6.03
C ALA A 287 14.06 8.09 7.33
N ILE A 288 13.38 6.96 7.31
CA ILE A 288 12.65 6.39 8.45
C ILE A 288 13.60 5.53 9.28
N MET A 289 13.78 5.93 10.55
CA MET A 289 14.67 5.28 11.52
C MET A 289 13.91 4.74 12.74
N GLY A 290 12.77 5.34 13.09
CA GLY A 290 11.93 4.96 14.24
C GLY A 290 10.75 4.06 13.91
N ASP A 291 10.10 3.54 14.95
CA ASP A 291 9.15 2.43 14.86
C ASP A 291 7.69 2.86 14.76
N ASN A 292 6.83 2.00 14.21
CA ASN A 292 5.37 2.18 14.17
C ASN A 292 4.97 3.49 13.46
N LEU A 293 5.68 3.82 12.39
CA LEU A 293 5.49 5.04 11.61
C LEU A 293 4.61 4.79 10.38
N LYS A 294 3.83 5.80 9.99
CA LYS A 294 3.04 5.78 8.76
C LYS A 294 3.26 7.04 7.93
N VAL A 295 3.44 6.88 6.64
CA VAL A 295 3.56 7.93 5.63
C VAL A 295 2.45 7.71 4.61
N ILE A 296 1.44 8.56 4.66
CA ILE A 296 0.14 8.37 4.01
C ILE A 296 -0.14 9.54 3.09
N ASN A 297 -0.50 9.26 1.84
CA ASN A 297 -1.04 10.26 0.92
C ASN A 297 -0.09 11.45 0.65
N CYS A 298 1.20 11.30 0.94
CA CYS A 298 2.23 12.30 0.72
C CYS A 298 2.71 12.28 -0.73
N ILE A 299 3.39 13.36 -1.10
CA ILE A 299 3.98 13.55 -2.43
C ILE A 299 5.48 13.73 -2.24
N PHE A 300 6.26 12.84 -2.83
CA PHE A 300 7.72 12.90 -2.82
C PHE A 300 8.22 13.16 -4.23
N HIS A 301 8.97 14.24 -4.43
CA HIS A 301 9.53 14.47 -5.75
C HIS A 301 10.82 15.24 -5.76
N ASP A 302 11.56 15.10 -6.86
CA ASP A 302 12.81 15.84 -7.08
C ASP A 302 13.71 15.77 -5.85
N MET A 303 13.99 14.57 -5.35
CA MET A 303 14.85 14.34 -4.17
C MET A 303 15.69 13.09 -4.37
N MET A 304 16.58 12.72 -3.45
CA MET A 304 17.43 11.53 -3.61
C MET A 304 16.65 10.23 -3.43
N GLY A 305 15.76 10.19 -2.44
CA GLY A 305 15.13 8.94 -2.04
C GLY A 305 14.23 9.05 -0.83
N THR A 306 13.42 8.02 -0.64
CA THR A 306 12.85 7.71 0.67
C THR A 306 13.33 6.34 1.12
N SER A 307 13.54 6.19 2.42
CA SER A 307 14.15 4.99 2.98
C SER A 307 13.47 4.55 4.26
N ALA A 308 13.39 3.25 4.49
CA ALA A 308 13.03 2.65 5.77
C ALA A 308 14.11 1.66 6.18
N PHE A 309 14.99 2.09 7.08
CA PHE A 309 16.18 1.34 7.50
C PHE A 309 15.84 0.21 8.46
N ALA A 310 16.78 -0.72 8.62
CA ALA A 310 16.59 -1.93 9.43
C ALA A 310 16.22 -1.66 10.90
N SER A 311 16.57 -0.49 11.44
CA SER A 311 16.22 -0.09 12.81
C SER A 311 14.73 0.22 13.00
N ALA A 312 14.02 0.57 11.92
CA ALA A 312 12.61 0.95 11.98
C ALA A 312 11.73 -0.29 11.85
N GLU A 313 11.03 -0.64 12.92
CA GLU A 313 10.03 -1.70 12.94
C GLU A 313 8.63 -1.15 12.57
N ASN A 314 7.79 -1.96 11.94
CA ASN A 314 6.37 -1.65 11.68
C ASN A 314 6.16 -0.33 10.91
N TYR A 315 6.47 -0.33 9.62
CA TYR A 315 6.39 0.87 8.79
C TYR A 315 5.32 0.79 7.69
N GLU A 316 4.44 1.79 7.72
CA GLU A 316 3.40 2.17 6.75
C GLU A 316 3.83 3.09 5.59
N MET A 317 4.05 2.65 4.34
CA MET A 317 4.07 3.56 3.16
C MET A 317 2.81 3.36 2.31
N TYR A 318 1.86 4.29 2.39
CA TYR A 318 0.53 4.14 1.80
C TYR A 318 0.06 5.31 0.93
N GLY A 319 -0.48 5.02 -0.26
CA GLY A 319 -1.24 6.00 -1.04
C GLY A 319 -0.43 7.21 -1.55
N ASN A 320 0.90 7.12 -1.54
CA ASN A 320 1.79 8.21 -1.90
C ASN A 320 1.95 8.36 -3.41
N ILE A 321 2.35 9.55 -3.84
CA ILE A 321 2.73 9.84 -5.24
C ILE A 321 4.21 10.21 -5.25
N MET A 322 5.03 9.48 -6.00
CA MET A 322 6.48 9.56 -5.89
C MET A 322 7.14 9.59 -7.26
N TYR A 323 7.83 10.68 -7.60
CA TYR A 323 8.37 10.88 -8.95
C TYR A 323 9.67 11.69 -8.99
N TYR A 324 10.49 11.48 -10.01
CA TYR A 324 11.76 12.21 -10.20
C TYR A 324 12.74 12.05 -9.03
N ILE A 325 12.75 10.86 -8.43
CA ILE A 325 13.60 10.47 -7.32
C ILE A 325 14.93 9.93 -7.84
N GLY A 326 16.01 10.42 -7.24
CA GLY A 326 17.39 10.11 -7.52
C GLY A 326 18.16 11.26 -8.18
N PHE A 327 19.36 10.93 -8.66
CA PHE A 327 20.28 11.88 -9.28
C PHE A 327 21.26 11.16 -10.23
N ILE A 328 21.94 11.91 -11.09
CA ILE A 328 23.01 11.40 -11.95
C ILE A 328 24.35 11.62 -11.26
N GLY A 329 25.08 10.53 -10.99
CA GLY A 329 26.48 10.55 -10.56
C GLY A 329 27.44 10.28 -11.72
N LEU A 330 28.74 10.29 -11.42
CA LEU A 330 29.81 10.12 -12.43
C LEU A 330 29.68 8.81 -13.23
N GLU A 331 29.45 7.69 -12.54
CA GLU A 331 29.47 6.35 -13.13
C GLU A 331 28.08 5.80 -13.50
N ARG A 332 27.02 6.30 -12.86
CA ARG A 332 25.62 5.87 -13.08
C ARG A 332 24.63 6.83 -12.42
N SER A 333 23.34 6.61 -12.69
CA SER A 333 22.26 7.18 -11.88
C SER A 333 22.12 6.47 -10.53
N TRP A 334 21.78 7.23 -9.51
CA TRP A 334 21.61 6.81 -8.12
C TRP A 334 20.24 7.21 -7.57
N GLY A 335 19.89 6.65 -6.41
CA GLY A 335 18.64 6.93 -5.70
C GLY A 335 17.56 5.88 -5.96
N THR A 336 16.66 5.76 -4.98
CA THR A 336 15.58 4.79 -4.99
C THR A 336 14.34 5.46 -4.43
N THR A 337 13.18 5.29 -5.08
CA THR A 337 11.91 5.84 -4.59
C THR A 337 11.58 5.34 -3.19
N ALA A 338 11.64 4.02 -3.00
CA ALA A 338 11.48 3.36 -1.72
C ALA A 338 12.62 2.36 -1.49
N TYR A 339 13.57 2.72 -0.64
CA TYR A 339 14.62 1.82 -0.16
C TYR A 339 14.20 1.19 1.16
N VAL A 340 14.19 -0.14 1.24
CA VAL A 340 13.65 -0.87 2.39
C VAL A 340 14.64 -1.92 2.86
N GLN A 341 14.94 -1.90 4.16
CA GLN A 341 15.65 -2.97 4.87
C GLN A 341 14.76 -3.45 6.00
N ASN A 342 14.73 -4.75 6.33
CA ASN A 342 13.90 -5.18 7.46
C ASN A 342 14.36 -6.48 8.13
N ILE A 343 14.72 -6.39 9.42
CA ILE A 343 15.20 -7.53 10.22
C ILE A 343 14.18 -8.05 11.24
N SER A 344 13.21 -7.22 11.60
CA SER A 344 12.15 -7.49 12.58
C SER A 344 10.97 -6.56 12.31
N GLY A 345 9.80 -6.87 12.88
CA GLY A 345 8.55 -6.17 12.55
C GLY A 345 8.17 -6.35 11.07
N ARG A 346 7.14 -5.61 10.63
CA ARG A 346 6.61 -5.67 9.25
C ARG A 346 6.76 -4.34 8.51
N LYS A 347 6.98 -4.38 7.20
CA LYS A 347 6.93 -3.16 6.36
C LYS A 347 5.94 -3.34 5.22
N ASP A 348 4.97 -2.43 5.15
CA ASP A 348 3.91 -2.43 4.14
C ASP A 348 4.11 -1.26 3.17
N ILE A 349 4.30 -1.58 1.89
CA ILE A 349 4.40 -0.63 0.78
C ILE A 349 3.17 -0.84 -0.09
N THR A 350 2.13 -0.04 0.13
CA THR A 350 0.77 -0.33 -0.38
C THR A 350 0.14 0.84 -1.13
N ASP A 351 -0.48 0.55 -2.27
CA ASP A 351 -1.26 1.50 -3.07
C ASP A 351 -0.50 2.79 -3.45
N ASN A 352 0.82 2.74 -3.64
CA ASN A 352 1.60 3.92 -4.05
C ASN A 352 1.69 4.06 -5.58
N LEU A 353 1.77 5.30 -6.06
CA LEU A 353 2.15 5.62 -7.44
C LEU A 353 3.63 6.01 -7.47
N MET A 354 4.47 5.20 -8.12
CA MET A 354 5.92 5.41 -8.17
C MET A 354 6.39 5.45 -9.63
N PHE A 355 6.90 6.58 -10.13
CA PHE A 355 7.18 6.68 -11.55
C PHE A 355 8.30 7.63 -11.97
N GLN A 356 8.89 7.35 -13.13
CA GLN A 356 9.90 8.19 -13.79
C GLN A 356 11.06 8.54 -12.86
N GLN A 357 11.88 7.55 -12.54
CA GLN A 357 12.98 7.71 -11.59
C GLN A 357 14.32 7.83 -12.31
N PHE A 358 15.36 8.24 -11.58
CA PHE A 358 16.73 8.24 -12.12
C PHE A 358 17.35 6.84 -12.10
N SER A 359 17.01 6.02 -11.10
CA SER A 359 17.43 4.61 -11.02
C SER A 359 16.26 3.71 -10.62
N HIS A 360 16.22 3.18 -9.40
CA HIS A 360 15.23 2.19 -8.97
C HIS A 360 13.94 2.85 -8.47
N ASN A 361 12.81 2.20 -8.70
CA ASN A 361 11.59 2.54 -7.96
C ASN A 361 11.63 1.91 -6.57
N LEU A 362 11.67 0.59 -6.47
CA LEU A 362 11.61 -0.12 -5.20
C LEU A 362 12.84 -1.02 -5.01
N GLN A 363 13.54 -0.83 -3.90
CA GLN A 363 14.72 -1.63 -3.57
C GLN A 363 14.59 -2.18 -2.15
N VAL A 364 14.37 -3.49 -2.04
CA VAL A 364 14.41 -4.23 -0.78
C VAL A 364 15.81 -4.81 -0.62
N TYR A 365 16.65 -4.15 0.17
CA TYR A 365 18.07 -4.41 0.21
C TYR A 365 18.48 -5.19 1.47
N GLY A 366 19.31 -6.21 1.28
CA GLY A 366 19.96 -6.95 2.35
C GLY A 366 21.40 -6.49 2.56
N SER A 367 21.89 -6.51 3.80
CA SER A 367 23.31 -6.31 4.13
C SER A 367 23.70 -7.20 5.32
N ASP A 368 24.98 -7.25 5.66
CA ASP A 368 25.42 -7.94 6.89
C ASP A 368 24.73 -7.40 8.16
N ALA A 369 24.30 -6.15 8.13
CA ALA A 369 23.52 -5.50 9.20
C ALA A 369 21.99 -5.61 9.02
N ALA A 370 21.51 -6.13 7.88
CA ALA A 370 20.09 -6.21 7.56
C ALA A 370 19.75 -7.43 6.70
N ARG A 371 19.21 -8.50 7.29
CA ARG A 371 18.49 -9.52 6.51
C ARG A 371 17.17 -8.94 5.97
N ILE A 372 16.54 -9.60 5.00
CA ILE A 372 15.26 -9.17 4.44
C ILE A 372 14.15 -10.08 5.00
N LYS A 373 13.22 -9.51 5.76
CA LYS A 373 12.11 -10.23 6.39
C LYS A 373 10.83 -9.42 6.34
N ASP A 374 9.68 -10.04 6.16
CA ASP A 374 8.37 -9.41 6.40
C ASP A 374 8.13 -8.08 5.63
N VAL A 375 8.46 -8.06 4.33
CA VAL A 375 8.24 -6.90 3.44
C VAL A 375 7.11 -7.21 2.45
N TYR A 376 6.03 -6.42 2.54
CA TYR A 376 4.76 -6.68 1.89
C TYR A 376 4.46 -5.52 0.93
N MET A 377 4.24 -5.85 -0.34
CA MET A 377 4.10 -4.88 -1.43
C MET A 377 2.81 -5.17 -2.19
N GLU A 378 1.82 -4.31 -2.05
CA GLU A 378 0.48 -4.56 -2.56
C GLU A 378 -0.09 -3.37 -3.35
N GLY A 379 -0.73 -3.63 -4.49
CA GLY A 379 -1.56 -2.62 -5.16
C GLY A 379 -0.81 -1.43 -5.73
N ASN A 380 0.52 -1.46 -5.77
CA ASN A 380 1.33 -0.33 -6.23
C ASN A 380 1.29 -0.25 -7.77
N THR A 381 1.28 0.98 -8.26
CA THR A 381 1.42 1.29 -9.70
C THR A 381 2.80 1.85 -9.93
N ILE A 382 3.65 1.11 -10.63
CA ILE A 382 5.06 1.43 -10.76
C ILE A 382 5.45 1.46 -12.24
N PHE A 383 5.99 2.58 -12.72
CA PHE A 383 6.24 2.71 -14.15
C PHE A 383 7.39 3.63 -14.54
N ASN A 384 7.98 3.34 -15.69
CA ASN A 384 9.14 4.05 -16.24
C ASN A 384 10.29 4.21 -15.23
N PRO A 385 10.83 3.12 -14.63
CA PRO A 385 12.07 3.21 -13.87
C PRO A 385 13.20 3.76 -14.74
N ALA A 386 14.16 4.43 -14.12
CA ALA A 386 15.39 4.91 -14.77
C ALA A 386 15.23 5.63 -16.12
N SER A 387 14.09 6.29 -16.33
CA SER A 387 13.79 6.97 -17.59
C SER A 387 14.45 8.35 -17.70
N LEU A 388 15.05 8.86 -16.60
CA LEU A 388 15.53 10.24 -16.51
C LEU A 388 17.05 10.40 -16.67
N GLY A 389 17.81 9.30 -16.70
CA GLY A 389 19.25 9.30 -16.95
C GLY A 389 19.59 8.49 -18.21
N THR A 390 20.61 8.92 -18.96
CA THR A 390 21.08 8.22 -20.17
C THR A 390 21.95 7.00 -19.86
N ASN A 391 22.35 6.79 -18.61
CA ASN A 391 23.17 5.65 -18.19
C ASN A 391 22.33 4.65 -17.40
N HIS A 392 21.93 3.58 -18.08
CA HIS A 392 20.84 2.69 -17.65
C HIS A 392 21.23 1.55 -16.69
N GLY A 393 22.46 1.50 -16.14
CA GLY A 393 22.86 0.71 -14.96
C GLY A 393 22.19 -0.67 -14.70
N PHE A 394 22.09 -1.08 -13.42
CA PHE A 394 21.28 -2.23 -12.97
C PHE A 394 19.84 -1.78 -12.68
N ASN A 395 19.20 -1.06 -13.61
CA ASN A 395 17.99 -0.31 -13.27
C ASN A 395 16.73 -1.19 -13.34
N THR A 396 16.30 -1.71 -12.19
CA THR A 396 15.08 -2.53 -12.11
C THR A 396 13.90 -1.76 -11.52
N VAL A 397 12.67 -2.15 -11.84
CA VAL A 397 11.47 -1.58 -11.19
C VAL A 397 11.45 -2.00 -9.71
N VAL A 398 11.71 -3.28 -9.45
CA VAL A 398 11.78 -3.86 -8.11
C VAL A 398 13.03 -4.72 -7.99
N TRP A 399 13.89 -4.40 -7.02
CA TRP A 399 15.07 -5.18 -6.69
C TRP A 399 14.96 -5.74 -5.28
N ILE A 400 15.14 -7.04 -5.11
CA ILE A 400 15.29 -7.69 -3.81
C ILE A 400 16.59 -8.49 -3.80
N GLY A 401 17.45 -8.37 -2.79
CA GLY A 401 18.63 -9.23 -2.75
C GLY A 401 19.75 -8.83 -1.80
N GLU A 402 20.95 -9.33 -2.10
CA GLU A 402 22.21 -9.24 -1.33
C GLU A 402 22.31 -10.10 -0.06
N GLN A 403 21.19 -10.44 0.57
CA GLN A 403 21.14 -11.38 1.70
C GLN A 403 19.89 -12.27 1.60
N PRO A 404 19.84 -13.42 2.31
CA PRO A 404 18.65 -14.27 2.33
C PRO A 404 17.39 -13.50 2.74
N ALA A 405 16.33 -13.68 1.96
CA ALA A 405 15.02 -13.09 2.19
C ALA A 405 13.97 -14.14 2.62
N GLU A 406 13.02 -13.73 3.47
CA GLU A 406 11.89 -14.55 3.93
C GLU A 406 10.62 -13.70 4.17
N ARG A 407 9.44 -14.32 4.10
CA ARG A 407 8.13 -13.66 4.26
C ARG A 407 7.97 -12.42 3.40
N VAL A 408 8.29 -12.54 2.12
CA VAL A 408 8.14 -11.48 1.13
C VAL A 408 6.84 -11.68 0.34
N LYS A 409 6.03 -10.63 0.24
CA LYS A 409 4.78 -10.64 -0.55
C LYS A 409 4.76 -9.53 -1.59
N PHE A 410 4.37 -9.88 -2.81
CA PHE A 410 4.18 -8.96 -3.93
C PHE A 410 2.88 -9.27 -4.65
N THR A 411 1.83 -8.53 -4.33
CA THR A 411 0.46 -8.88 -4.70
C THR A 411 -0.28 -7.74 -5.40
N ASP A 412 -0.97 -8.04 -6.49
CA ASP A 412 -1.85 -7.11 -7.21
C ASP A 412 -1.19 -5.79 -7.62
N ASN A 413 0.11 -5.81 -7.93
CA ASN A 413 0.85 -4.63 -8.41
C ASN A 413 0.76 -4.49 -9.94
N TYR A 414 0.87 -3.26 -10.44
CA TYR A 414 0.75 -2.91 -11.86
C TYR A 414 2.03 -2.21 -12.35
N LEU A 415 2.84 -2.94 -13.10
CA LEU A 415 4.18 -2.52 -13.52
C LEU A 415 4.22 -2.26 -15.02
N TYR A 416 4.82 -1.13 -15.40
CA TYR A 416 4.97 -0.72 -16.79
C TYR A 416 6.37 -0.16 -17.08
N SER A 417 7.18 -0.93 -17.79
CA SER A 417 8.54 -0.56 -18.19
C SER A 417 8.76 -0.95 -19.65
N PRO A 418 8.28 -0.14 -20.62
CA PRO A 418 8.28 -0.51 -22.04
C PRO A 418 9.67 -0.49 -22.68
N PHE A 419 10.72 -0.18 -21.92
CA PHE A 419 12.09 -0.19 -22.40
C PHE A 419 12.57 -1.63 -22.61
N ALA A 420 13.05 -1.92 -23.81
CA ALA A 420 13.71 -3.18 -24.17
C ALA A 420 15.24 -3.02 -24.12
N ASP A 421 15.75 -2.31 -23.11
CA ASP A 421 17.16 -1.93 -22.97
C ASP A 421 18.01 -2.98 -22.22
N GLY A 422 17.43 -4.14 -21.89
CA GLY A 422 18.06 -5.20 -21.11
C GLY A 422 17.83 -5.10 -19.59
N SER A 423 17.11 -4.08 -19.13
CA SER A 423 16.71 -3.94 -17.73
C SER A 423 15.57 -4.89 -17.37
N ASN A 424 15.68 -5.61 -16.25
CA ASN A 424 14.60 -6.45 -15.75
C ASN A 424 13.50 -5.57 -15.14
N ALA A 425 12.23 -5.91 -15.32
CA ALA A 425 11.19 -5.21 -14.56
C ALA A 425 11.30 -5.60 -13.08
N VAL A 426 11.43 -6.89 -12.76
CA VAL A 426 11.54 -7.35 -11.37
C VAL A 426 12.68 -8.34 -11.19
N PHE A 427 13.45 -8.17 -10.11
CA PHE A 427 14.54 -9.08 -9.73
C PHE A 427 14.42 -9.56 -8.27
N TRP A 428 14.27 -10.88 -8.10
CA TRP A 428 14.06 -11.56 -6.82
C TRP A 428 15.31 -12.35 -6.36
N GLY A 429 16.30 -11.65 -5.85
CA GLY A 429 17.50 -12.23 -5.22
C GLY A 429 18.67 -12.41 -6.19
N THR A 430 19.89 -12.24 -5.66
CA THR A 430 21.14 -12.50 -6.37
C THR A 430 21.48 -14.00 -6.37
N GLY A 431 21.98 -14.51 -7.48
CA GLY A 431 22.38 -15.92 -7.60
C GLY A 431 23.39 -16.34 -6.51
N GLY A 432 23.21 -17.54 -5.95
CA GLY A 432 24.07 -18.10 -4.90
C GLY A 432 23.52 -17.98 -3.47
N VAL A 433 22.44 -17.24 -3.27
CA VAL A 433 21.72 -17.13 -2.00
C VAL A 433 20.44 -17.99 -2.04
N VAL A 434 20.21 -18.81 -1.02
CA VAL A 434 18.94 -19.54 -0.86
C VAL A 434 18.00 -18.70 0.00
N ASN A 435 16.96 -18.18 -0.62
CA ASN A 435 15.87 -17.48 0.05
C ASN A 435 14.80 -18.47 0.52
N LEU A 436 13.94 -18.03 1.45
CA LEU A 436 12.87 -18.85 2.02
C LEU A 436 11.54 -18.58 1.29
N ASP A 437 10.50 -18.13 1.99
CA ASP A 437 9.15 -18.04 1.45
C ASP A 437 8.87 -16.73 0.68
N LEU A 438 8.31 -16.90 -0.53
CA LEU A 438 7.92 -15.82 -1.44
C LEU A 438 6.49 -16.03 -1.95
N THR A 439 5.68 -14.98 -1.88
CA THR A 439 4.34 -14.95 -2.50
C THR A 439 4.26 -13.83 -3.54
N VAL A 440 4.00 -14.19 -4.79
CA VAL A 440 3.87 -13.27 -5.93
C VAL A 440 2.57 -13.61 -6.67
N THR A 441 1.52 -12.80 -6.49
CA THR A 441 0.19 -13.13 -7.04
C THR A 441 -0.54 -11.95 -7.65
N GLY A 442 -1.33 -12.19 -8.69
CA GLY A 442 -2.25 -11.20 -9.24
C GLY A 442 -1.59 -9.99 -9.93
N ASN A 443 -0.27 -10.00 -10.13
CA ASN A 443 0.46 -8.84 -10.66
C ASN A 443 0.32 -8.73 -12.18
N TYR A 444 0.30 -7.50 -12.68
CA TYR A 444 0.48 -7.19 -14.10
C TYR A 444 1.88 -6.61 -14.30
N VAL A 445 2.73 -7.29 -15.06
CA VAL A 445 4.10 -6.83 -15.37
C VAL A 445 4.27 -6.70 -16.86
N ILE A 446 4.51 -5.47 -17.31
CA ILE A 446 4.57 -5.11 -18.73
C ILE A 446 5.95 -4.54 -19.04
N GLY A 447 6.64 -5.19 -19.97
CA GLY A 447 8.00 -4.89 -20.40
C GLY A 447 9.07 -5.48 -19.47
N GLY A 448 10.28 -4.93 -19.56
CA GLY A 448 11.49 -5.54 -19.00
C GLY A 448 12.05 -6.68 -19.85
N ALA A 449 13.33 -7.01 -19.63
CA ALA A 449 14.05 -8.03 -20.38
C ALA A 449 15.02 -8.85 -19.50
N PRO A 450 14.54 -9.94 -18.86
CA PRO A 450 13.15 -10.40 -18.76
C PRO A 450 12.22 -9.55 -17.89
N ALA A 451 10.90 -9.79 -18.03
CA ALA A 451 9.89 -9.18 -17.16
C ALA A 451 10.11 -9.53 -15.67
N MET A 452 10.39 -10.80 -15.34
CA MET A 452 10.79 -11.17 -13.98
C MET A 452 11.98 -12.13 -13.98
N ARG A 453 12.92 -11.91 -13.07
CA ARG A 453 14.05 -12.79 -12.80
C ARG A 453 14.05 -13.22 -11.33
N PHE A 454 14.28 -14.50 -11.10
CA PHE A 454 14.24 -15.17 -9.81
C PHE A 454 15.58 -15.81 -9.48
N GLY A 455 16.10 -15.54 -8.29
CA GLY A 455 17.07 -16.40 -7.62
C GLY A 455 16.43 -17.67 -7.07
N VAL A 456 17.13 -18.36 -6.16
CA VAL A 456 16.62 -19.57 -5.52
C VAL A 456 15.75 -19.21 -4.31
N TRP A 457 14.51 -19.72 -4.27
CA TRP A 457 13.54 -19.53 -3.19
C TRP A 457 12.86 -20.85 -2.80
N ASN A 458 12.40 -21.02 -1.56
CA ASN A 458 11.59 -22.17 -1.15
C ASN A 458 10.93 -21.94 0.23
N PRO A 459 9.59 -21.98 0.34
CA PRO A 459 8.57 -22.21 -0.71
C PRO A 459 8.33 -20.99 -1.63
N VAL A 460 7.69 -21.22 -2.79
CA VAL A 460 7.24 -20.14 -3.69
C VAL A 460 5.76 -20.30 -4.03
N THR A 461 4.98 -19.25 -3.88
CA THR A 461 3.63 -19.13 -4.46
C THR A 461 3.67 -18.10 -5.57
N PHE A 462 3.52 -18.53 -6.82
CA PHE A 462 3.52 -17.71 -8.02
C PHE A 462 2.28 -18.03 -8.88
N THR A 463 1.19 -17.30 -8.67
CA THR A 463 -0.09 -17.60 -9.34
C THR A 463 -0.91 -16.38 -9.71
N GLY A 464 -1.69 -16.47 -10.78
CA GLY A 464 -2.58 -15.40 -11.23
C GLY A 464 -1.85 -14.18 -11.81
N ASN A 465 -0.55 -14.29 -12.11
CA ASN A 465 0.23 -13.18 -12.65
C ASN A 465 0.06 -13.08 -14.17
N LYS A 466 0.10 -11.85 -14.69
CA LYS A 466 0.15 -11.58 -16.12
C LYS A 466 1.44 -10.87 -16.51
N LEU A 467 2.26 -11.54 -17.31
CA LEU A 467 3.55 -11.03 -17.77
C LEU A 467 3.48 -10.79 -19.28
N VAL A 468 3.83 -9.59 -19.70
CA VAL A 468 3.87 -9.19 -21.11
C VAL A 468 5.26 -8.62 -21.38
N GLY A 469 6.08 -9.31 -22.16
CA GLY A 469 7.48 -8.92 -22.40
C GLY A 469 7.81 -8.84 -23.88
N ASP A 470 8.79 -8.02 -24.24
CA ASP A 470 9.24 -7.89 -25.64
C ASP A 470 10.40 -8.85 -25.97
N ILE A 471 11.24 -9.18 -24.98
CA ILE A 471 12.38 -10.09 -25.11
C ILE A 471 12.14 -11.36 -24.28
N GLY A 472 12.37 -11.28 -22.96
CA GLY A 472 12.18 -12.37 -22.01
C GLY A 472 10.99 -12.14 -21.08
N LEU A 473 10.40 -13.22 -20.58
CA LEU A 473 9.29 -13.18 -19.63
C LEU A 473 9.73 -13.63 -18.24
N LEU A 474 10.38 -14.79 -18.16
CA LEU A 474 10.80 -15.37 -16.89
C LEU A 474 12.23 -15.86 -17.00
N TRP A 475 13.01 -15.58 -15.97
CA TRP A 475 14.33 -16.16 -15.77
C TRP A 475 14.43 -16.71 -14.36
N TYR A 476 14.73 -18.00 -14.25
CA TYR A 476 15.03 -18.64 -12.97
C TYR A 476 16.50 -19.04 -12.90
N GLU A 477 17.18 -18.61 -11.84
CA GLU A 477 18.59 -18.87 -11.59
C GLU A 477 18.80 -20.04 -10.64
N GLY A 478 19.80 -20.86 -10.96
CA GLY A 478 20.17 -22.02 -10.15
C GLY A 478 19.23 -23.20 -10.36
N THR A 479 19.32 -24.15 -9.43
CA THR A 479 18.57 -25.41 -9.48
C THR A 479 17.40 -25.33 -8.51
N LEU A 480 16.22 -25.78 -8.95
CA LEU A 480 15.07 -25.94 -8.05
C LEU A 480 15.43 -26.90 -6.89
N PRO A 481 15.14 -26.56 -5.63
CA PRO A 481 15.39 -27.45 -4.49
C PRO A 481 14.64 -28.78 -4.61
N SER A 482 15.27 -29.89 -4.17
CA SER A 482 14.65 -31.22 -4.22
C SER A 482 13.42 -31.35 -3.30
N SER A 483 13.39 -30.61 -2.19
CA SER A 483 12.26 -30.49 -1.26
C SER A 483 11.21 -29.46 -1.71
N ARG A 484 11.07 -29.23 -3.03
CA ARG A 484 10.24 -28.16 -3.61
C ARG A 484 8.83 -28.08 -3.00
N GLN A 485 8.53 -26.93 -2.40
CA GLN A 485 7.18 -26.53 -1.99
C GLN A 485 6.73 -25.34 -2.83
N TYR A 486 6.31 -25.62 -4.07
CA TYR A 486 5.99 -24.60 -5.06
C TYR A 486 4.52 -24.67 -5.46
N THR A 487 3.84 -23.54 -5.42
CA THR A 487 2.55 -23.30 -6.08
C THR A 487 2.80 -22.31 -7.21
N TRP A 488 3.35 -22.80 -8.32
CA TRP A 488 3.69 -21.98 -9.48
C TRP A 488 2.81 -22.40 -10.67
N ASP A 489 1.65 -21.77 -10.79
CA ASP A 489 0.65 -22.14 -11.80
C ASP A 489 -0.39 -21.02 -12.04
N ASN A 490 -1.28 -21.20 -13.02
CA ASN A 490 -2.37 -20.26 -13.36
C ASN A 490 -1.87 -18.85 -13.73
N ASN A 491 -0.75 -18.77 -14.43
CA ASN A 491 -0.17 -17.53 -14.93
C ASN A 491 -0.48 -17.32 -16.42
N ALA A 492 -0.55 -16.06 -16.84
CA ALA A 492 -0.77 -15.68 -18.23
C ALA A 492 0.47 -14.97 -18.79
N TYR A 493 1.17 -15.67 -19.68
CA TYR A 493 2.37 -15.19 -20.34
C TYR A 493 2.05 -14.73 -21.77
N HIS A 494 2.42 -13.51 -22.13
CA HIS A 494 2.12 -12.92 -23.43
C HIS A 494 3.34 -12.31 -24.11
N LYS A 495 3.34 -12.38 -25.44
CA LYS A 495 4.45 -11.95 -26.32
C LYS A 495 5.74 -12.72 -26.01
N GLY A 496 6.88 -12.07 -25.81
CA GLY A 496 8.21 -12.68 -25.72
C GLY A 496 8.82 -13.12 -27.06
N GLU A 497 10.13 -13.37 -27.07
CA GLU A 497 10.85 -14.03 -28.16
C GLU A 497 10.47 -15.50 -28.30
N ALA A 498 11.09 -16.21 -29.25
CA ALA A 498 10.85 -17.65 -29.48
C ALA A 498 11.15 -18.52 -28.24
N THR A 499 12.09 -18.09 -27.39
CA THR A 499 12.48 -18.76 -26.14
C THR A 499 12.47 -17.78 -24.96
N PRO A 500 11.29 -17.32 -24.52
CA PRO A 500 11.19 -16.22 -23.56
C PRO A 500 11.34 -16.65 -22.10
N PHE A 501 11.56 -17.94 -21.84
CA PHE A 501 11.78 -18.50 -20.51
C PHE A 501 13.23 -18.95 -20.38
N THR A 502 13.89 -18.63 -19.29
CA THR A 502 15.26 -19.09 -19.01
C THR A 502 15.26 -19.93 -17.73
N TYR A 503 15.65 -21.20 -17.84
CA TYR A 503 16.06 -22.00 -16.69
C TYR A 503 17.58 -22.15 -16.77
N SER A 504 18.27 -21.29 -16.02
CA SER A 504 19.67 -20.95 -16.29
C SER A 504 20.57 -22.18 -16.41
N PRO A 505 21.45 -22.24 -17.44
CA PRO A 505 21.70 -21.20 -18.45
C PRO A 505 20.83 -21.34 -19.72
N ASN A 506 19.85 -22.22 -19.73
CA ASN A 506 19.17 -22.63 -20.97
C ASN A 506 17.95 -21.74 -21.27
N PRO A 507 17.91 -21.04 -22.41
CA PRO A 507 16.69 -20.44 -22.92
C PRO A 507 15.76 -21.52 -23.48
N LEU A 508 14.47 -21.40 -23.19
CA LEU A 508 13.44 -22.40 -23.44
C LEU A 508 12.19 -21.71 -24.01
N ASN A 509 11.49 -22.42 -24.91
CA ASN A 509 10.10 -22.10 -25.18
C ASN A 509 9.22 -22.57 -24.01
N PHE A 510 7.93 -22.23 -24.03
CA PHE A 510 7.04 -22.56 -22.91
C PHE A 510 6.90 -24.07 -22.64
N SER A 511 6.93 -24.91 -23.69
CA SER A 511 6.89 -26.36 -23.51
C SER A 511 8.17 -26.89 -22.84
N GLY A 512 9.33 -26.37 -23.25
CA GLY A 512 10.63 -26.70 -22.67
C GLY A 512 10.72 -26.26 -21.21
N TRP A 513 10.20 -25.08 -20.88
CA TRP A 513 10.08 -24.59 -19.49
C TRP A 513 9.31 -25.58 -18.62
N LYS A 514 8.08 -25.94 -19.02
CA LYS A 514 7.25 -26.89 -18.27
C LYS A 514 7.93 -28.25 -18.10
N GLN A 515 8.62 -28.74 -19.14
CA GLN A 515 9.34 -30.01 -19.08
C GLN A 515 10.53 -29.94 -18.12
N ALA A 516 11.29 -28.84 -18.15
CA ALA A 516 12.51 -28.69 -17.36
C ALA A 516 12.21 -28.45 -15.87
N THR A 517 11.15 -27.71 -15.55
CA THR A 517 10.84 -27.29 -14.16
C THR A 517 9.73 -28.12 -13.51
N GLY A 518 8.80 -28.65 -14.30
CA GLY A 518 7.55 -29.25 -13.82
C GLY A 518 6.56 -28.25 -13.22
N LEU A 519 6.73 -26.96 -13.48
CA LEU A 519 5.85 -25.87 -13.03
C LEU A 519 4.88 -25.45 -14.15
N ASP A 520 3.92 -24.57 -13.86
CA ASP A 520 3.04 -23.93 -14.84
C ASP A 520 2.12 -24.90 -15.63
N SER A 521 1.61 -25.94 -14.97
CA SER A 521 0.75 -26.96 -15.60
C SER A 521 -0.51 -26.40 -16.29
N ASN A 522 -1.18 -25.43 -15.65
CA ASN A 522 -2.42 -24.78 -16.08
C ASN A 522 -2.18 -23.33 -16.57
N SER A 523 -0.94 -22.85 -16.56
CA SER A 523 -0.58 -21.55 -17.14
C SER A 523 -0.64 -21.55 -18.67
N THR A 524 -0.77 -20.36 -19.23
CA THR A 524 -0.88 -20.15 -20.69
C THR A 524 0.25 -19.28 -21.22
N PHE A 525 0.70 -19.56 -22.44
CA PHE A 525 1.60 -18.71 -23.20
C PHE A 525 0.98 -18.36 -24.56
N THR A 526 0.91 -17.08 -24.88
CA THR A 526 0.43 -16.57 -26.18
C THR A 526 1.51 -15.70 -26.81
N ALA A 527 2.01 -16.05 -27.99
CA ALA A 527 3.04 -15.30 -28.73
C ALA A 527 2.49 -14.01 -29.41
N ALA A 528 1.60 -13.30 -28.73
CA ALA A 528 1.04 -12.02 -29.15
C ALA A 528 0.78 -11.15 -27.91
N ARG A 529 0.72 -9.83 -28.09
CA ARG A 529 0.25 -8.93 -27.02
C ARG A 529 -1.21 -9.27 -26.67
N PRO A 530 -1.64 -9.05 -25.42
CA PRO A 530 -3.06 -9.10 -25.10
C PRO A 530 -3.86 -8.06 -25.90
N THR A 531 -5.18 -8.22 -25.95
CA THR A 531 -6.12 -7.21 -26.44
C THR A 531 -6.99 -6.70 -25.30
N GLY A 532 -7.79 -5.68 -25.56
CA GLY A 532 -8.72 -5.11 -24.58
C GLY A 532 -8.06 -4.09 -23.65
N MET A 533 -8.81 -3.75 -22.62
CA MET A 533 -8.41 -2.81 -21.58
C MET A 533 -8.64 -3.41 -20.20
N LYS A 534 -7.78 -3.04 -19.25
CA LYS A 534 -7.95 -3.32 -17.82
C LYS A 534 -7.90 -2.01 -17.05
N VAL A 535 -8.85 -1.86 -16.13
CA VAL A 535 -9.00 -0.69 -15.26
C VAL A 535 -9.00 -1.20 -13.84
N PHE A 536 -8.10 -0.69 -13.02
CA PHE A 536 -7.99 -0.99 -11.61
C PHE A 536 -8.28 0.29 -10.84
N VAL A 537 -9.32 0.27 -10.02
CA VAL A 537 -9.68 1.37 -9.13
C VAL A 537 -9.43 0.89 -7.71
N ARG A 538 -8.46 1.52 -7.03
CA ARG A 538 -8.04 1.15 -5.68
C ARG A 538 -8.44 2.26 -4.70
N PRO A 539 -9.49 2.07 -3.89
CA PRO A 539 -9.91 3.07 -2.92
C PRO A 539 -8.87 3.27 -1.82
N ASN A 540 -8.80 4.50 -1.32
CA ASN A 540 -7.87 4.86 -0.27
C ASN A 540 -8.44 4.53 1.11
N ARG A 541 -7.73 3.74 1.90
CA ARG A 541 -8.19 3.29 3.23
C ARG A 541 -8.19 4.38 4.31
N TYR A 542 -7.51 5.51 4.08
CA TYR A 542 -7.42 6.62 5.05
C TYR A 542 -8.21 7.86 4.64
N GLU A 543 -8.72 7.92 3.42
CA GLU A 543 -9.41 9.10 2.88
C GLU A 543 -10.54 8.65 1.96
N ALA A 544 -11.75 8.55 2.52
CA ALA A 544 -12.94 8.20 1.74
C ALA A 544 -13.14 9.18 0.57
N GLY A 545 -13.42 8.63 -0.61
CA GLY A 545 -13.55 9.38 -1.86
C GLY A 545 -12.24 9.58 -2.62
N ARG A 546 -11.08 9.26 -2.01
CA ARG A 546 -9.79 9.19 -2.72
C ARG A 546 -9.56 7.79 -3.27
N ALA A 547 -8.99 7.71 -4.46
CA ALA A 547 -8.60 6.43 -5.06
C ALA A 547 -7.46 6.60 -6.07
N HIS A 548 -6.68 5.55 -6.27
CA HIS A 548 -5.77 5.45 -7.41
C HIS A 548 -6.43 4.65 -8.52
N ILE A 549 -6.26 5.11 -9.76
CA ILE A 549 -6.75 4.42 -10.95
C ILE A 549 -5.55 4.06 -11.81
N THR A 550 -5.44 2.79 -12.20
CA THR A 550 -4.47 2.32 -13.20
C THR A 550 -5.19 1.76 -14.41
N VAL A 551 -4.80 2.18 -15.60
CA VAL A 551 -5.37 1.72 -16.87
C VAL A 551 -4.27 1.10 -17.72
N ILE A 552 -4.52 -0.13 -18.17
CA ILE A 552 -3.70 -0.86 -19.15
C ILE A 552 -4.56 -1.03 -20.40
N ASN A 553 -4.17 -0.43 -21.51
CA ASN A 553 -4.98 -0.22 -22.71
C ASN A 553 -4.28 -0.78 -23.96
N TRP A 554 -4.40 -2.09 -24.17
CA TRP A 554 -3.75 -2.77 -25.29
C TRP A 554 -4.32 -2.35 -26.64
N ASP A 555 -5.60 -1.98 -26.67
CA ASP A 555 -6.30 -1.53 -27.87
C ASP A 555 -5.95 -0.08 -28.29
N ASN A 556 -5.11 0.61 -27.51
CA ASN A 556 -4.69 2.00 -27.77
C ASN A 556 -5.86 2.98 -27.98
N LEU A 557 -6.98 2.72 -27.30
CA LEU A 557 -8.14 3.60 -27.31
C LEU A 557 -7.80 4.97 -26.73
N ASN A 558 -8.49 6.02 -27.18
CA ASN A 558 -8.27 7.39 -26.69
C ASN A 558 -8.95 7.68 -25.36
N THR A 559 -9.89 6.83 -24.93
CA THR A 559 -10.70 7.07 -23.72
C THR A 559 -11.02 5.76 -23.02
N VAL A 560 -11.37 5.87 -21.74
CA VAL A 560 -11.83 4.77 -20.90
C VAL A 560 -13.06 5.20 -20.11
N THR A 561 -14.00 4.27 -19.90
CA THR A 561 -15.09 4.44 -18.93
C THR A 561 -14.68 3.80 -17.60
N VAL A 562 -14.74 4.55 -16.52
CA VAL A 562 -14.31 4.12 -15.17
C VAL A 562 -15.47 4.26 -14.19
N SER A 563 -15.79 3.17 -13.48
CA SER A 563 -16.72 3.22 -12.35
C SER A 563 -16.04 3.80 -11.12
N LEU A 564 -16.69 4.75 -10.46
CA LEU A 564 -16.24 5.33 -9.18
C LEU A 564 -17.02 4.79 -7.98
N ALA A 565 -17.90 3.81 -8.16
CA ALA A 565 -18.81 3.32 -7.11
C ALA A 565 -18.09 2.88 -5.83
N ASN A 566 -16.89 2.32 -5.96
CA ASN A 566 -16.13 1.77 -4.84
C ASN A 566 -15.06 2.74 -4.30
N THR A 567 -15.02 4.00 -4.74
CA THR A 567 -14.00 4.96 -4.25
C THR A 567 -14.35 5.54 -2.87
N GLY A 568 -15.58 5.34 -2.38
CA GLY A 568 -16.10 5.96 -1.16
C GLY A 568 -16.62 7.39 -1.37
N LEU A 569 -16.76 7.85 -2.63
CA LEU A 569 -17.45 9.11 -2.92
C LEU A 569 -18.96 8.97 -2.62
N ALA A 570 -19.51 9.93 -1.88
CA ALA A 570 -20.95 10.02 -1.66
C ALA A 570 -21.67 10.66 -2.86
N VAL A 571 -22.88 10.22 -3.18
CA VAL A 571 -23.72 10.89 -4.19
C VAL A 571 -23.96 12.34 -3.75
N GLY A 572 -23.72 13.30 -4.64
CA GLY A 572 -23.74 14.73 -4.37
C GLY A 572 -22.39 15.31 -3.93
N GLN A 573 -21.38 14.49 -3.64
CA GLN A 573 -20.05 14.95 -3.28
C GLN A 573 -19.30 15.51 -4.50
N GLN A 574 -18.62 16.64 -4.33
CA GLN A 574 -17.73 17.15 -5.36
C GLN A 574 -16.47 16.28 -5.44
N PHE A 575 -15.94 16.11 -6.64
CA PHE A 575 -14.70 15.41 -6.84
C PHE A 575 -13.92 16.01 -7.99
N GLU A 576 -12.65 15.65 -8.03
CA GLU A 576 -11.84 15.81 -9.21
C GLU A 576 -10.96 14.60 -9.45
N ILE A 577 -10.52 14.42 -10.70
CA ILE A 577 -9.59 13.39 -11.11
C ILE A 577 -8.39 14.07 -11.72
N ARG A 578 -7.20 13.75 -11.20
CA ARG A 578 -5.93 14.27 -11.68
C ARG A 578 -5.13 13.20 -12.40
N ASP A 579 -4.37 13.62 -13.40
CA ASP A 579 -3.30 12.81 -13.96
C ASP A 579 -2.16 12.70 -12.94
N ALA A 580 -1.68 11.49 -12.67
CA ALA A 580 -0.57 11.29 -11.75
C ALA A 580 0.73 11.95 -12.25
N GLN A 581 1.00 11.93 -13.55
CA GLN A 581 2.23 12.47 -14.14
C GLN A 581 2.23 14.01 -14.19
N ASN A 582 1.05 14.64 -14.07
CA ASN A 582 0.85 16.08 -13.99
C ASN A 582 -0.05 16.46 -12.79
N TYR A 583 0.27 15.93 -11.61
CA TYR A 583 -0.61 16.01 -10.44
C TYR A 583 -0.94 17.43 -9.98
N PHE A 584 -0.04 18.40 -10.16
CA PHE A 584 -0.32 19.80 -9.82
C PHE A 584 -0.87 20.64 -10.98
N GLY A 585 -1.05 20.02 -12.16
CA GLY A 585 -1.71 20.64 -13.30
C GLY A 585 -3.23 20.76 -13.14
N ALA A 586 -3.89 21.16 -14.23
CA ALA A 586 -5.34 21.20 -14.28
C ALA A 586 -5.93 19.79 -14.09
N PRO A 587 -7.01 19.63 -13.31
CA PRO A 587 -7.70 18.34 -13.22
C PRO A 587 -8.14 17.85 -14.60
N VAL A 588 -8.04 16.55 -14.82
CA VAL A 588 -8.52 15.86 -16.02
C VAL A 588 -10.04 15.89 -16.08
N LEU A 589 -10.69 15.77 -14.92
CA LEU A 589 -12.13 15.87 -14.77
C LEU A 589 -12.47 16.50 -13.42
N THR A 590 -13.51 17.31 -13.37
CA THR A 590 -14.16 17.77 -12.12
C THR A 590 -15.65 17.50 -12.24
N GLY A 591 -16.33 17.27 -11.12
CA GLY A 591 -17.76 17.02 -11.15
C GLY A 591 -18.39 16.80 -9.79
N THR A 592 -19.68 16.51 -9.81
CA THR A 592 -20.45 16.03 -8.66
C THR A 592 -20.78 14.57 -8.89
N TYR A 593 -20.41 13.71 -7.94
CA TYR A 593 -20.64 12.28 -8.09
C TYR A 593 -22.13 11.98 -8.04
N ASN A 594 -22.66 11.29 -9.04
CA ASN A 594 -24.09 11.00 -9.18
C ASN A 594 -24.39 9.49 -9.24
N GLY A 595 -23.42 8.64 -8.87
CA GLY A 595 -23.52 7.19 -9.00
C GLY A 595 -23.05 6.63 -10.34
N ALA A 596 -22.89 7.45 -11.38
CA ALA A 596 -22.50 6.99 -12.71
C ALA A 596 -20.99 6.85 -12.90
N SER A 597 -20.60 6.03 -13.88
CA SER A 597 -19.22 5.98 -14.38
C SER A 597 -18.83 7.28 -15.08
N VAL A 598 -17.52 7.56 -15.09
CA VAL A 598 -16.92 8.72 -15.77
C VAL A 598 -16.11 8.28 -16.98
N VAL A 599 -15.89 9.19 -17.93
CA VAL A 599 -15.02 8.96 -19.10
C VAL A 599 -13.73 9.75 -18.94
N LEU A 600 -12.59 9.07 -19.00
CA LEU A 600 -11.26 9.69 -18.89
C LEU A 600 -10.51 9.61 -20.23
N PRO A 601 -9.76 10.65 -20.62
CA PRO A 601 -8.84 10.60 -21.75
C PRO A 601 -7.62 9.73 -21.42
N LEU A 602 -7.09 9.04 -22.42
CA LEU A 602 -5.88 8.20 -22.31
C LEU A 602 -4.71 8.73 -23.15
N ASN A 603 -4.90 9.83 -23.86
CA ASN A 603 -3.94 10.46 -24.77
C ASN A 603 -3.31 11.73 -24.20
N LEU A 604 -3.08 11.74 -22.88
CA LEU A 604 -2.44 12.84 -22.18
C LEU A 604 -0.95 12.93 -22.54
N THR A 605 -0.42 14.16 -22.51
CA THR A 605 0.97 14.45 -22.90
C THR A 605 1.70 15.36 -21.92
N ALA A 606 0.97 16.01 -21.00
CA ALA A 606 1.55 16.92 -20.03
C ALA A 606 2.24 16.12 -18.91
N VAL A 607 3.37 16.61 -18.43
CA VAL A 607 4.08 16.06 -17.27
C VAL A 607 4.55 17.21 -16.38
N SER A 608 4.74 16.91 -15.11
CA SER A 608 5.36 17.85 -14.16
C SER A 608 6.80 18.16 -14.62
N PRO A 609 7.28 19.41 -14.50
CA PRO A 609 8.69 19.71 -14.76
C PRO A 609 9.59 19.12 -13.66
N ILE A 610 10.82 18.73 -14.02
CA ILE A 610 11.87 18.44 -13.02
C ILE A 610 12.30 19.75 -12.36
N LEU A 611 12.47 19.73 -11.04
CA LEU A 611 12.90 20.87 -10.22
C LEU A 611 14.37 20.73 -9.77
N GLY A 612 15.06 21.85 -9.56
CA GLY A 612 16.47 21.92 -9.09
C GLY A 612 17.32 23.00 -9.78
N ALA A 613 18.47 23.36 -9.20
CA ALA A 613 19.36 24.38 -9.74
C ALA A 613 20.29 23.85 -10.86
N GLY A 614 20.55 24.68 -11.88
CA GLY A 614 21.66 24.50 -12.83
C GLY A 614 21.52 23.35 -13.82
N LEU A 615 20.50 23.39 -14.68
CA LEU A 615 20.39 22.53 -15.85
C LEU A 615 21.27 23.06 -17.00
N PRO A 616 22.25 22.29 -17.47
CA PRO A 616 22.35 22.03 -18.89
C PRO A 616 21.81 20.62 -19.11
N ILE A 617 20.69 20.55 -19.84
CA ILE A 617 20.03 19.33 -20.36
C ILE A 617 21.02 18.40 -21.10
N ASN A 618 22.23 18.87 -21.40
CA ASN A 618 23.29 18.15 -22.11
C ASN A 618 24.20 17.28 -21.22
N ALA A 619 23.95 17.12 -19.92
CA ALA A 619 24.77 16.31 -19.00
C ALA A 619 24.21 14.90 -18.72
N GLY A 620 23.52 14.29 -19.68
CA GLY A 620 23.00 12.91 -19.56
C GLY A 620 21.63 12.77 -18.90
N MET A 621 20.88 13.85 -18.75
CA MET A 621 19.48 13.83 -18.30
C MET A 621 18.51 13.69 -19.50
N VAL A 622 17.47 12.90 -19.34
CA VAL A 622 16.37 12.77 -20.30
C VAL A 622 15.15 13.51 -19.75
N PRO A 623 14.53 14.43 -20.52
CA PRO A 623 13.31 15.09 -20.09
C PRO A 623 12.18 14.07 -19.80
N PRO A 624 11.33 14.31 -18.79
CA PRO A 624 10.20 13.45 -18.53
C PRO A 624 9.24 13.45 -19.72
N VAL A 625 8.70 12.27 -20.03
CA VAL A 625 7.71 12.07 -21.11
C VAL A 625 6.55 11.28 -20.54
N HIS A 626 5.33 11.73 -20.82
CA HIS A 626 4.13 11.01 -20.39
C HIS A 626 4.10 9.61 -21.01
N THR A 627 3.64 8.61 -20.26
CA THR A 627 3.38 7.27 -20.81
C THR A 627 2.52 7.31 -22.07
N PRO A 628 2.71 6.38 -23.03
CA PRO A 628 1.82 6.28 -24.18
C PRO A 628 0.41 5.85 -23.73
N LYS A 629 -0.55 5.90 -24.66
CA LYS A 629 -1.96 5.52 -24.41
C LYS A 629 -2.15 4.14 -23.81
N GLU A 630 -1.17 3.25 -24.01
CA GLU A 630 -1.13 1.90 -23.47
C GLU A 630 -1.19 1.86 -21.93
N PHE A 631 -0.69 2.89 -21.24
CA PHE A 631 -0.65 2.91 -19.78
C PHE A 631 -0.96 4.31 -19.22
N ASN A 632 -1.93 4.40 -18.30
CA ASN A 632 -2.29 5.65 -17.64
C ASN A 632 -2.53 5.45 -16.14
N ALA A 633 -2.22 6.47 -15.34
CA ALA A 633 -2.46 6.48 -13.90
C ALA A 633 -3.12 7.79 -13.48
N PHE A 634 -4.16 7.70 -12.65
CA PHE A 634 -4.93 8.85 -12.16
C PHE A 634 -5.15 8.78 -10.66
N VAL A 635 -5.47 9.94 -10.07
CA VAL A 635 -5.85 10.08 -8.67
C VAL A 635 -7.22 10.74 -8.59
N VAL A 636 -8.18 10.06 -7.96
CA VAL A 636 -9.47 10.63 -7.59
C VAL A 636 -9.31 11.35 -6.26
N LEU A 637 -9.84 12.57 -6.14
CA LEU A 637 -9.79 13.37 -4.93
C LEU A 637 -11.20 13.85 -4.57
N PRO A 638 -11.62 13.72 -3.30
CA PRO A 638 -12.84 14.34 -2.81
C PRO A 638 -12.64 15.87 -2.71
N ARG A 639 -13.71 16.64 -2.95
CA ARG A 639 -13.71 18.10 -2.88
C ARG A 639 -14.80 18.64 -1.95
#